data_AF-A0A7V8E7R4-F1
#
_entry.id   AF-A0A7V8E7R4-F1
#
_cell.length_a   1.000
_cell.length_b   1.000
_cell.length_c   1.000
_cell.angle_alpha   90.00
_cell.angle_beta   90.00
_cell.angle_gamma   90.00
#
_symmetry.space_group_name_H-M   'P 1'
#
loop_
_entity.id
_entity.type
_entity.pdbx_description
1 polymer ?
#
loop_
_entity_poly.entity_id
_entity_poly.type
_entity_poly.pdbx_seq_one_letter_code
_entity_poly.pdbx_strand_id
1 'polypeptide(L)'
;MPSDSDLLFAVLAQLLGFLAPRELAGLASDAAAASQDLREAIIRAAKFGDQERVAVDAAVAAHLGRAGGNGRAAISALPMEKIVREALLGAGTSEGVREALEDLVVPEVGTTVVIAPPSLDRYRLGAEIGRGGLGRVVEAHDHALNRGVAVKLALENLPGDLESRFVREVEITARLEHPNIVPVHDFGVIKSSTGGRHLFLCMKRIRGRDLGQLLVNLSNGEEAAVRSYSRARLLAVFQDVCLGMAFAHSRGVIHRDLKPSNVMVGEFGETLIVDWGIAKVRGESAAPLPQKPRPTPTVRPNDPSATVVLASDDSSITLEGDVVGTPGYMAPEQADGRVAEMDERSDVWSLGAILYEILTLRAPFEAATAEEVLQRVRAAKVEPPSQRLKRQPPVGAARAVCPEIPPELDAIVLRAMARRRDDRFASPMDMHRDIQLFLEGSSECDRRRRQAQEWVERGRGHLRRFRALKDELARQAAKVKELGSTVRGHEPLAAKRPLWDAEELEAAMREERIEAYSSATADFGHALAVDAGSEEAEAGLCELFLDRYEEAEVAKNQEEMLLNRRALEVHDRKGTYRAKLDAPGKLTLRTFAWTCDCLSPVRAAGWKVEFEREATLAWKDGLTRPGEAIQEWDEPVPKATTFPAGARFGHTEKCPRKEIRGARVTVACYAESGRRLVEGAPREVGVTPLEGLELPHGSYLCVLHPPDPAFVPVRVPVRIDRNGAWMQEVNFYRAAEIPEGFVQVAGGPYLSSGIADSGKEEMVRACADYFIARFPVTIGDYTRWLDDLAASGRAGEIPAHAPRDSTGQFGALANGRFHFKAPVPGTRQPVEPGFPVYNITWHDALAYCAWRSAREGRFFALPHHVQYEKAARGVDGRTLPWGERYDGTFSHTNISFADGFRMMPAGSFPTDESPYGVRDLAGGMSTLCLNTIAGPFALAREWKGGNWTDAWLNSRSGTRNGTGPGIASRAVGARLVMPVFRYAGP
;
A
#
# COMPACT_ATOMS: atom_id res chain seq x y z
N MET A 1 59.17 -23.28 47.20
CA MET A 1 57.97 -23.48 48.03
C MET A 1 56.99 -22.40 47.62
N PRO A 2 55.84 -22.72 47.02
CA PRO A 2 54.80 -21.75 46.70
C PRO A 2 54.29 -21.09 47.99
N SER A 3 53.95 -19.80 47.94
CA SER A 3 53.32 -19.16 49.09
C SER A 3 51.87 -19.63 49.26
N ASP A 4 51.31 -19.50 50.46
CA ASP A 4 49.89 -19.81 50.71
C ASP A 4 48.96 -19.04 49.75
N SER A 5 49.38 -17.85 49.31
CA SER A 5 48.68 -17.02 48.31
C SER A 5 48.70 -17.65 46.92
N ASP A 6 49.80 -18.30 46.53
CA ASP A 6 49.94 -18.93 45.20
C ASP A 6 49.13 -20.22 45.12
N LEU A 7 49.07 -20.98 46.21
CA LEU A 7 48.21 -22.15 46.33
C LEU A 7 46.73 -21.75 46.30
N LEU A 8 46.36 -20.67 46.98
CA LEU A 8 45.00 -20.15 46.95
C LEU A 8 44.62 -19.62 45.56
N PHE A 9 45.54 -18.94 44.88
CA PHE A 9 45.38 -18.49 43.50
C PHE A 9 45.14 -19.68 42.56
N ALA A 10 45.90 -20.75 42.72
CA ALA A 10 45.77 -21.96 41.91
C ALA A 10 44.38 -22.60 42.03
N VAL A 11 43.89 -22.78 43.26
CA VAL A 11 42.58 -23.39 43.53
C VAL A 11 41.45 -22.49 43.04
N LEU A 12 41.54 -21.17 43.28
CA LEU A 12 40.50 -20.24 42.82
C LEU A 12 40.47 -20.07 41.31
N ALA A 13 41.62 -20.11 40.62
CA ALA A 13 41.65 -20.13 39.15
C ALA A 13 40.90 -21.36 38.60
N GLN A 14 41.09 -22.53 39.22
CA GLN A 14 40.37 -23.74 38.83
C GLN A 14 38.87 -23.66 39.13
N LEU A 15 38.49 -23.17 40.33
CA LEU A 15 37.07 -23.04 40.72
C LEU A 15 36.32 -21.99 39.90
N LEU A 16 37.01 -20.96 39.42
CA LEU A 16 36.47 -19.97 38.50
C LEU A 16 36.42 -20.47 37.04
N GLY A 17 36.87 -21.71 36.80
CA GLY A 17 36.74 -22.40 35.52
C GLY A 17 37.84 -22.09 34.51
N PHE A 18 38.93 -21.46 34.93
CA PHE A 18 40.05 -21.12 34.04
C PHE A 18 40.98 -22.28 33.72
N LEU A 19 40.96 -23.33 34.54
CA LEU A 19 41.76 -24.55 34.37
C LEU A 19 40.93 -25.77 34.73
N ALA A 20 41.14 -26.88 34.01
CA ALA A 20 40.61 -28.17 34.46
C ALA A 20 41.42 -28.73 35.64
N PRO A 21 40.81 -29.52 36.56
CA PRO A 21 41.52 -30.14 37.69
C PRO A 21 42.78 -30.92 37.31
N ARG A 22 42.74 -31.66 36.19
CA ARG A 22 43.90 -32.41 35.68
C ARG A 22 45.02 -31.52 35.16
N GLU A 23 44.68 -30.40 34.54
CA GLU A 23 45.67 -29.44 34.03
C GLU A 23 46.39 -28.74 35.18
N LEU A 24 45.63 -28.31 36.20
CA LEU A 24 46.22 -27.75 37.41
C LEU A 24 47.12 -28.76 38.13
N ALA A 25 46.68 -30.02 38.25
CA ALA A 25 47.49 -31.06 38.87
C ALA A 25 48.82 -31.30 38.12
N GLY A 26 48.78 -31.31 36.78
CA GLY A 26 49.98 -31.38 35.95
C GLY A 26 50.91 -30.19 36.16
N LEU A 27 50.38 -28.97 36.10
CA LEU A 27 51.15 -27.73 36.30
C LEU A 27 51.78 -27.65 37.69
N ALA A 28 51.07 -28.07 38.73
CA ALA A 28 51.62 -28.11 40.09
C ALA A 28 52.78 -29.11 40.21
N SER A 29 52.66 -30.29 39.60
CA SER A 29 53.74 -31.28 39.59
C SER A 29 54.95 -30.82 38.77
N ASP A 30 54.71 -30.19 37.61
CA ASP A 30 55.76 -29.71 36.72
C ASP A 30 56.51 -28.52 37.35
N ALA A 31 55.78 -27.58 37.96
CA ALA A 31 56.36 -26.44 38.65
C ALA A 31 57.25 -26.89 39.83
N ALA A 32 56.84 -27.94 40.54
CA ALA A 32 57.62 -28.53 41.61
C ALA A 32 58.91 -29.21 41.11
N ALA A 33 58.80 -30.01 40.05
CA ALA A 33 59.95 -30.69 39.44
C ALA A 33 60.97 -29.70 38.84
N ALA A 34 60.50 -28.60 38.26
CA ALA A 34 61.32 -27.59 37.62
C ALA A 34 61.72 -26.42 38.53
N SER A 35 61.30 -26.41 39.81
CA SER A 35 61.47 -25.27 40.74
C SER A 35 60.96 -23.93 40.19
N GLN A 36 59.84 -23.95 39.47
CA GLN A 36 59.20 -22.77 38.87
C GLN A 36 58.10 -22.19 39.76
N ASP A 37 57.76 -20.92 39.53
CA ASP A 37 56.64 -20.24 40.21
C ASP A 37 55.29 -20.77 39.68
N LEU A 38 54.49 -21.35 40.58
CA LEU A 38 53.22 -21.98 40.24
C LEU A 38 52.18 -20.97 39.72
N ARG A 39 52.16 -19.75 40.26
CA ARG A 39 51.22 -18.70 39.84
C ARG A 39 51.53 -18.28 38.40
N GLU A 40 52.80 -18.03 38.07
CA GLU A 40 53.21 -17.66 36.71
C GLU A 40 53.01 -18.81 35.71
N ALA A 41 53.21 -20.06 36.13
CA ALA A 41 52.92 -21.23 35.30
C ALA A 41 51.42 -21.32 34.95
N ILE A 42 50.54 -21.09 35.93
CA ILE A 42 49.08 -21.07 35.75
C ILE A 42 48.64 -19.94 34.82
N ILE A 43 49.14 -18.73 35.09
CA ILE A 43 48.86 -17.54 34.28
C ILE A 43 49.20 -17.78 32.81
N ARG A 44 50.36 -18.40 32.54
CA ARG A 44 50.80 -18.72 31.18
C ARG A 44 49.95 -19.82 30.55
N ALA A 45 49.67 -20.90 31.28
CA ALA A 45 48.90 -22.04 30.78
C ALA A 45 47.45 -21.68 30.47
N ALA A 46 46.82 -20.89 31.35
CA ALA A 46 45.44 -20.41 31.19
C ALA A 46 45.33 -19.16 30.30
N LYS A 47 46.45 -18.64 29.77
CA LYS A 47 46.54 -17.44 28.91
C LYS A 47 45.88 -16.19 29.53
N PHE A 48 46.11 -15.93 30.82
CA PHE A 48 45.48 -14.80 31.50
C PHE A 48 45.93 -13.44 30.95
N GLY A 49 44.95 -12.61 30.56
CA GLY A 49 45.13 -11.18 30.35
C GLY A 49 45.05 -10.39 31.66
N ASP A 50 45.14 -9.06 31.58
CA ASP A 50 45.16 -8.20 32.76
C ASP A 50 43.85 -8.27 33.57
N GLN A 51 42.70 -8.47 32.91
CA GLN A 51 41.41 -8.54 33.58
C GLN A 51 41.21 -9.86 34.34
N GLU A 52 41.62 -11.01 33.76
CA GLU A 52 41.51 -12.31 34.43
C GLU A 52 42.44 -12.38 35.64
N ARG A 53 43.65 -11.83 35.53
CA ARG A 53 44.59 -11.72 36.68
C ARG A 53 43.96 -10.93 37.81
N VAL A 54 43.41 -9.75 37.51
CA VAL A 54 42.75 -8.88 38.51
C VAL A 54 41.55 -9.57 39.15
N ALA A 55 40.76 -10.33 38.38
CA ALA A 55 39.60 -11.04 38.91
C ALA A 55 39.98 -12.16 39.89
N VAL A 56 40.98 -12.99 39.55
CA VAL A 56 41.45 -14.05 40.45
C VAL A 56 42.17 -13.46 41.65
N ASP A 57 42.97 -12.40 41.48
CA ASP A 57 43.64 -11.70 42.59
C ASP A 57 42.65 -11.06 43.57
N ALA A 58 41.57 -10.47 43.07
CA ALA A 58 40.49 -9.96 43.90
C ALA A 58 39.79 -11.09 44.68
N ALA A 59 39.60 -12.27 44.06
CA ALA A 59 39.02 -13.43 44.73
C ALA A 59 39.94 -13.98 45.84
N VAL A 60 41.25 -14.02 45.59
CA VAL A 60 42.29 -14.39 46.57
C VAL A 60 42.26 -13.42 47.76
N ALA A 61 42.28 -12.11 47.50
CA ALA A 61 42.23 -11.09 48.54
C ALA A 61 40.93 -11.17 49.38
N ALA A 62 39.79 -11.42 48.73
CA ALA A 62 38.51 -11.59 49.42
C ALA A 62 38.48 -12.84 50.32
N HIS A 63 39.03 -13.97 49.86
CA HIS A 63 39.08 -15.20 50.65
C HIS A 63 40.07 -15.10 51.81
N LEU A 64 41.26 -14.53 51.58
CA LEU A 64 42.20 -14.24 52.67
C LEU A 64 41.60 -13.26 53.69
N GLY A 65 40.90 -12.22 53.24
CA GLY A 65 40.25 -11.25 54.11
C GLY A 65 39.17 -11.90 55.00
N ARG A 66 38.31 -12.75 54.43
CA ARG A 66 37.29 -13.51 55.20
C ARG A 66 37.91 -14.48 56.20
N ALA A 67 39.09 -15.02 55.89
CA ALA A 67 39.86 -15.90 56.76
C ALA A 67 40.78 -15.13 57.74
N GLY A 68 40.64 -13.81 57.87
CA GLY A 68 41.44 -12.99 58.79
C GLY A 68 42.93 -12.91 58.44
N GLY A 69 43.28 -13.05 57.16
CA GLY A 69 44.66 -13.09 56.66
C GLY A 69 45.33 -14.47 56.80
N ASN A 70 44.62 -15.49 57.28
CA ASN A 70 45.16 -16.83 57.45
C ASN A 70 44.97 -17.68 56.20
N GLY A 71 46.06 -17.92 55.46
CA GLY A 71 46.07 -18.73 54.23
C GLY A 71 45.58 -20.17 54.43
N ARG A 72 45.90 -20.78 55.58
CA ARG A 72 45.45 -22.14 55.94
C ARG A 72 43.93 -22.24 55.98
N ALA A 73 43.28 -21.31 56.69
CA ALA A 73 41.83 -21.29 56.83
C ALA A 73 41.12 -20.93 55.51
N ALA A 74 41.76 -20.09 54.68
CA ALA A 74 41.24 -19.74 53.36
C ALA A 74 41.24 -20.94 52.40
N ILE A 75 42.31 -21.76 52.40
CA ILE A 75 42.42 -22.95 51.55
C ILE A 75 41.48 -24.06 52.03
N SER A 76 41.39 -24.33 53.34
CA SER A 76 40.53 -25.39 53.88
C SER A 76 39.03 -25.15 53.63
N ALA A 77 38.63 -23.90 53.41
CA ALA A 77 37.24 -23.53 53.14
C ALA A 77 36.84 -23.73 51.67
N LEU A 78 37.79 -24.03 50.77
CA LEU A 78 37.51 -24.21 49.35
C LEU A 78 37.28 -25.68 49.00
N PRO A 79 36.27 -26.00 48.15
CA PRO A 79 36.10 -27.35 47.65
C PRO A 79 37.25 -27.70 46.68
N MET A 80 37.86 -28.87 46.83
CA MET A 80 39.00 -29.30 46.01
C MET A 80 38.91 -30.79 45.67
N GLU A 81 39.16 -31.13 44.40
CA GLU A 81 39.20 -32.53 43.96
C GLU A 81 40.46 -33.26 44.48
N LYS A 82 40.36 -34.58 44.69
CA LYS A 82 41.46 -35.44 45.18
C LYS A 82 42.76 -35.23 44.40
N ILE A 83 42.66 -35.18 43.07
CA ILE A 83 43.81 -35.08 42.17
C ILE A 83 44.53 -33.73 42.27
N VAL A 84 43.79 -32.65 42.50
CA VAL A 84 44.37 -31.31 42.69
C VAL A 84 45.03 -31.24 44.06
N ARG A 85 44.37 -31.75 45.10
CA ARG A 85 44.90 -31.81 46.48
C ARG A 85 46.22 -32.59 46.55
N GLU A 86 46.27 -33.78 45.95
CA GLU A 86 47.49 -34.61 45.91
C GLU A 86 48.62 -33.94 45.15
N ALA A 87 48.32 -33.29 44.02
CA ALA A 87 49.31 -32.57 43.24
C ALA A 87 49.87 -31.35 43.99
N LEU A 88 49.03 -30.60 44.70
CA LEU A 88 49.47 -29.46 45.52
C LEU A 88 50.29 -29.92 46.74
N LEU A 89 49.94 -31.03 47.39
CA LEU A 89 50.75 -31.65 48.45
C LEU A 89 52.14 -32.05 47.94
N GLY A 90 52.21 -32.62 46.73
CA GLY A 90 53.47 -32.97 46.06
C GLY A 90 54.30 -31.76 45.63
N ALA A 91 53.70 -30.58 45.49
CA ALA A 91 54.37 -29.36 45.03
C ALA A 91 55.18 -28.61 46.11
N GLY A 92 55.21 -29.13 47.34
CA GLY A 92 55.98 -28.60 48.46
C GLY A 92 55.32 -27.39 49.12
N THR A 93 54.45 -27.63 50.09
CA THR A 93 53.70 -26.61 50.84
C THR A 93 54.32 -26.33 52.22
N SER A 94 53.97 -25.20 52.84
CA SER A 94 54.32 -24.93 54.23
C SER A 94 53.66 -25.98 55.16
N GLU A 95 54.33 -26.37 56.26
CA GLU A 95 53.84 -27.44 57.16
C GLU A 95 52.39 -27.20 57.64
N GLY A 96 52.02 -25.94 57.85
CA GLY A 96 50.65 -25.56 58.23
C GLY A 96 49.61 -25.72 57.13
N VAL A 97 49.96 -25.55 55.85
CA VAL A 97 49.06 -25.79 54.70
C VAL A 97 49.00 -27.27 54.36
N ARG A 98 50.09 -28.02 54.57
CA ARG A 98 50.11 -29.48 54.44
C ARG A 98 49.07 -30.14 55.34
N GLU A 99 49.03 -29.77 56.62
CA GLU A 99 48.00 -30.26 57.55
C GLU A 99 46.57 -29.92 57.08
N ALA A 100 46.33 -28.71 56.58
CA ALA A 100 44.98 -28.34 56.12
C ALA A 100 44.55 -29.06 54.84
N LEU A 101 45.49 -29.35 53.93
CA LEU A 101 45.23 -30.17 52.75
C LEU A 101 45.07 -31.65 53.11
N GLU A 102 45.74 -32.14 54.16
CA GLU A 102 45.57 -33.51 54.68
C GLU A 102 44.24 -33.70 55.41
N ASP A 103 43.76 -32.69 56.17
CA ASP A 103 42.47 -32.70 56.89
C ASP A 103 41.23 -32.57 55.98
N LEU A 104 41.42 -32.15 54.72
CA LEU A 104 40.37 -32.06 53.71
C LEU A 104 39.94 -33.47 53.29
N VAL A 105 38.95 -34.07 53.97
CA VAL A 105 38.39 -35.39 53.63
C VAL A 105 37.81 -35.37 52.21
N VAL A 106 38.44 -36.10 51.28
CA VAL A 106 37.86 -36.40 49.97
C VAL A 106 37.17 -37.76 50.08
N PRO A 107 35.89 -37.89 49.66
CA PRO A 107 35.23 -39.19 49.64
C PRO A 107 35.91 -40.07 48.59
N GLU A 108 36.63 -41.10 49.01
CA GLU A 108 37.02 -42.19 48.11
C GLU A 108 35.79 -43.05 47.79
N VAL A 109 35.53 -43.18 46.49
CA VAL A 109 34.50 -44.04 45.93
C VAL A 109 34.88 -45.49 46.21
N GLY A 110 34.19 -46.11 47.16
CA GLY A 110 34.40 -47.49 47.53
C GLY A 110 33.85 -47.80 48.91
N THR A 111 32.58 -47.47 49.17
CA THR A 111 31.92 -47.96 50.38
C THR A 111 30.51 -48.37 50.06
N THR A 112 30.23 -49.65 50.28
CA THR A 112 28.91 -50.23 50.49
C THR A 112 28.07 -49.24 51.29
N VAL A 113 26.92 -48.84 50.74
CA VAL A 113 25.97 -47.96 51.42
C VAL A 113 25.54 -48.61 52.73
N VAL A 114 26.11 -48.19 53.85
CA VAL A 114 25.52 -48.44 55.17
C VAL A 114 24.43 -47.38 55.34
N ILE A 115 23.21 -47.77 54.99
CA ILE A 115 22.01 -47.01 55.27
C ILE A 115 21.82 -47.01 56.79
N ALA A 116 22.05 -45.88 57.46
CA ALA A 116 21.32 -45.61 58.69
C ALA A 116 19.89 -45.25 58.25
N PRO A 117 18.85 -46.03 58.60
CA PRO A 117 17.52 -45.81 58.06
C PRO A 117 16.91 -44.53 58.67
N PRO A 118 16.54 -43.50 57.89
CA PRO A 118 15.60 -42.51 58.39
C PRO A 118 14.28 -43.24 58.68
N SER A 119 13.82 -43.20 59.93
CA SER A 119 12.52 -43.77 60.29
C SER A 119 11.40 -42.92 59.69
N LEU A 120 10.28 -43.58 59.39
CA LEU A 120 9.01 -43.00 58.93
C LEU A 120 8.49 -41.83 59.81
N ASP A 121 9.05 -41.63 61.00
CA ASP A 121 8.66 -40.58 61.93
C ASP A 121 8.91 -39.16 61.38
N ARG A 122 9.86 -39.00 60.44
CA ARG A 122 10.17 -37.70 59.83
C ARG A 122 9.09 -37.22 58.86
N TYR A 123 8.50 -38.13 58.09
CA TYR A 123 7.60 -37.79 56.98
C TYR A 123 6.16 -38.23 57.26
N ARG A 124 5.24 -37.27 57.37
CA ARG A 124 3.80 -37.57 57.37
C ARG A 124 3.31 -37.65 55.93
N LEU A 125 3.12 -38.87 55.44
CA LEU A 125 2.55 -39.13 54.11
C LEU A 125 1.08 -38.69 54.08
N GLY A 126 0.69 -38.08 52.97
CA GLY A 126 -0.65 -37.56 52.68
C GLY A 126 -1.26 -38.25 51.46
N ALA A 127 -2.00 -37.48 50.66
CA ALA A 127 -2.69 -38.01 49.49
C ALA A 127 -1.72 -38.47 48.38
N GLU A 128 -2.15 -39.46 47.61
CA GLU A 128 -1.47 -39.87 46.37
C GLU A 128 -1.64 -38.77 45.31
N ILE A 129 -0.52 -38.28 44.77
CA ILE A 129 -0.48 -37.24 43.73
C ILE A 129 -0.34 -37.89 42.34
N GLY A 130 0.26 -39.08 42.26
CA GLY A 130 0.37 -39.82 41.00
C GLY A 130 0.84 -41.26 41.20
N ARG A 131 0.61 -42.11 40.20
CA ARG A 131 1.02 -43.53 40.21
C ARG A 131 1.76 -43.87 38.93
N GLY A 132 2.92 -44.50 39.06
CA GLY A 132 3.74 -44.98 37.94
C GLY A 132 3.97 -46.49 38.00
N GLY A 133 4.71 -47.03 37.03
CA GLY A 133 4.92 -48.48 36.88
C GLY A 133 5.75 -49.15 37.99
N LEU A 134 6.66 -48.41 38.65
CA LEU A 134 7.52 -48.92 39.72
C LEU A 134 7.13 -48.42 41.12
N GLY A 135 6.03 -47.67 41.26
CA GLY A 135 5.64 -47.07 42.54
C GLY A 135 4.60 -45.96 42.46
N ARG A 136 4.28 -45.34 43.60
CA ARG A 136 3.35 -44.20 43.72
C ARG A 136 4.04 -42.96 44.27
N VAL A 137 3.63 -41.77 43.85
CA VAL A 137 4.08 -40.49 44.38
C VAL A 137 3.00 -39.94 45.31
N VAL A 138 3.37 -39.66 46.55
CA VAL A 138 2.47 -39.11 47.57
C VAL A 138 2.96 -37.75 48.04
N GLU A 139 2.02 -36.88 48.42
CA GLU A 139 2.35 -35.69 49.19
C GLU A 139 2.91 -36.12 50.55
N ALA A 140 3.89 -35.41 51.10
CA ALA A 140 4.28 -35.60 52.48
C ALA A 140 4.66 -34.28 53.15
N HIS A 141 4.58 -34.24 54.48
CA HIS A 141 5.13 -33.15 55.28
C HIS A 141 6.38 -33.63 56.02
N ASP A 142 7.51 -32.99 55.76
CA ASP A 142 8.76 -33.17 56.49
C ASP A 142 8.67 -32.39 57.80
N HIS A 143 8.47 -33.07 58.93
CA HIS A 143 8.32 -32.41 60.23
C HIS A 143 9.63 -31.85 60.77
N ALA A 144 10.77 -32.40 60.35
CA ALA A 144 12.08 -31.93 60.80
C ALA A 144 12.43 -30.57 60.19
N LEU A 145 12.05 -30.35 58.92
CA LEU A 145 12.28 -29.10 58.19
C LEU A 145 11.01 -28.24 58.03
N ASN A 146 9.89 -28.70 58.59
CA ASN A 146 8.56 -28.10 58.52
C ASN A 146 8.17 -27.62 57.11
N ARG A 147 8.28 -28.50 56.11
CA ARG A 147 7.98 -28.19 54.70
C ARG A 147 7.19 -29.30 54.00
N GLY A 148 6.40 -28.92 53.01
CA GLY A 148 5.76 -29.88 52.10
C GLY A 148 6.75 -30.42 51.08
N VAL A 149 6.76 -31.74 50.90
CA VAL A 149 7.62 -32.48 49.95
C VAL A 149 6.77 -33.48 49.15
N ALA A 150 7.34 -34.02 48.07
CA ALA A 150 6.77 -35.15 47.35
C ALA A 150 7.63 -36.39 47.60
N VAL A 151 7.01 -37.54 47.84
CA VAL A 151 7.70 -38.80 48.12
C VAL A 151 7.27 -39.86 47.11
N LYS A 152 8.19 -40.32 46.27
CA LYS A 152 7.99 -41.48 45.37
C LYS A 152 8.32 -42.75 46.16
N LEU A 153 7.32 -43.59 46.38
CA LEU A 153 7.39 -44.86 47.08
C LEU A 153 7.38 -46.02 46.07
N ALA A 154 8.44 -46.81 46.06
CA ALA A 154 8.51 -48.03 45.27
C ALA A 154 7.48 -49.08 45.74
N LEU A 155 7.13 -50.03 44.86
CA LEU A 155 6.34 -51.21 45.25
C LEU A 155 7.03 -51.99 46.38
N GLU A 156 6.23 -52.69 47.19
CA GLU A 156 6.75 -53.47 48.31
C GLU A 156 7.63 -54.61 47.81
N ASN A 157 8.83 -54.76 48.38
CA ASN A 157 9.77 -55.84 48.07
C ASN A 157 10.08 -55.97 46.56
N LEU A 158 10.51 -54.87 45.93
CA LEU A 158 10.95 -54.89 44.53
C LEU A 158 11.97 -56.02 44.28
N PRO A 159 11.82 -56.78 43.18
CA PRO A 159 12.84 -57.69 42.67
C PRO A 159 14.18 -56.97 42.48
N GLY A 160 15.31 -57.67 42.68
CA GLY A 160 16.64 -57.03 42.75
C GLY A 160 17.05 -56.24 41.50
N ASP A 161 16.57 -56.61 40.31
CA ASP A 161 16.78 -55.87 39.06
C ASP A 161 15.97 -54.57 39.01
N LEU A 162 14.71 -54.59 39.47
CA LEU A 162 13.86 -53.40 39.57
C LEU A 162 14.28 -52.48 40.71
N GLU A 163 14.75 -53.03 41.83
CA GLU A 163 15.35 -52.29 42.94
C GLU A 163 16.60 -51.53 42.47
N SER A 164 17.48 -52.20 41.71
CA SER A 164 18.67 -51.58 41.13
C SER A 164 18.32 -50.44 40.16
N ARG A 165 17.25 -50.59 39.35
CA ARG A 165 16.76 -49.52 38.47
C ARG A 165 16.23 -48.32 39.25
N PHE A 166 15.49 -48.55 40.32
CA PHE A 166 14.97 -47.47 41.17
C PHE A 166 16.09 -46.71 41.87
N VAL A 167 17.07 -47.41 42.45
CA VAL A 167 18.27 -46.78 43.05
C VAL A 167 19.04 -46.00 41.99
N ARG A 168 19.15 -46.53 40.78
CA ARG A 168 19.84 -45.84 39.68
C ARG A 168 19.14 -44.53 39.26
N GLU A 169 17.82 -44.52 39.20
CA GLU A 169 17.03 -43.31 38.95
C GLU A 169 17.32 -42.23 40.01
N VAL A 170 17.36 -42.63 41.28
CA VAL A 170 17.67 -41.72 42.40
C VAL A 170 19.07 -41.14 42.27
N GLU A 171 20.07 -41.98 42.00
CA GLU A 171 21.46 -41.54 41.82
C GLU A 171 21.63 -40.57 40.66
N ILE A 172 20.96 -40.83 39.53
CA ILE A 172 21.00 -39.96 38.36
C ILE A 172 20.36 -38.61 38.70
N THR A 173 19.15 -38.62 39.27
CA THR A 173 18.42 -37.39 39.60
C THR A 173 19.17 -36.55 40.64
N ALA A 174 19.76 -37.19 41.66
CA ALA A 174 20.53 -36.51 42.70
C ALA A 174 21.82 -35.86 42.19
N ARG A 175 22.39 -36.33 41.07
CA ARG A 175 23.58 -35.72 40.44
C ARG A 175 23.26 -34.50 39.57
N LEU A 176 21.97 -34.22 39.35
CA LEU A 176 21.48 -33.21 38.40
C LEU A 176 20.85 -32.00 39.12
N GLU A 177 21.66 -31.29 39.91
CA GLU A 177 21.22 -30.05 40.55
C GLU A 177 21.18 -28.88 39.55
N HIS A 178 19.97 -28.54 39.09
CA HIS A 178 19.74 -27.44 38.14
C HIS A 178 18.36 -26.80 38.38
N PRO A 179 18.17 -25.48 38.15
CA PRO A 179 16.87 -24.81 38.32
C PRO A 179 15.71 -25.44 37.53
N ASN A 180 16.02 -26.10 36.41
CA ASN A 180 15.04 -26.78 35.55
C ASN A 180 14.99 -28.31 35.71
N ILE A 181 15.59 -28.87 36.76
CA ILE A 181 15.53 -30.30 37.08
C ILE A 181 15.02 -30.45 38.52
N VAL A 182 14.12 -31.40 38.76
CA VAL A 182 13.58 -31.60 40.12
C VAL A 182 14.67 -31.99 41.12
N PRO A 183 14.88 -31.23 42.21
CA PRO A 183 15.90 -31.56 43.18
C PRO A 183 15.45 -32.71 44.09
N VAL A 184 16.38 -33.62 44.36
CA VAL A 184 16.26 -34.69 45.35
C VAL A 184 16.59 -34.13 46.75
N HIS A 185 15.81 -34.51 47.75
CA HIS A 185 15.96 -34.06 49.13
C HIS A 185 16.38 -35.16 50.09
N ASP A 186 15.94 -36.40 49.86
CA ASP A 186 16.27 -37.56 50.72
C ASP A 186 16.00 -38.87 49.95
N PHE A 187 16.64 -39.97 50.35
CA PHE A 187 16.40 -41.32 49.83
C PHE A 187 16.58 -42.35 50.94
N GLY A 188 15.70 -43.36 51.01
CA GLY A 188 15.84 -44.39 52.03
C GLY A 188 14.87 -45.56 51.89
N VAL A 189 14.72 -46.31 52.98
CA VAL A 189 13.89 -47.51 53.05
C VAL A 189 12.84 -47.35 54.16
N ILE A 190 11.61 -47.71 53.85
CA ILE A 190 10.46 -47.68 54.76
C ILE A 190 9.94 -49.12 54.95
N LYS A 191 9.63 -49.51 56.19
CA LYS A 191 8.96 -50.80 56.46
C LYS A 191 7.48 -50.72 56.10
N SER A 192 6.97 -51.72 55.38
CA SER A 192 5.54 -51.88 55.11
C SER A 192 4.77 -52.34 56.35
N SER A 193 3.47 -52.09 56.39
CA SER A 193 2.56 -52.58 57.43
C SER A 193 2.45 -54.11 57.49
N THR A 194 2.82 -54.78 56.40
CA THR A 194 2.89 -56.25 56.23
C THR A 194 4.26 -56.85 56.57
N GLY A 195 5.24 -56.02 56.97
CA GLY A 195 6.59 -56.47 57.34
C GLY A 195 7.64 -56.49 56.22
N GLY A 196 7.27 -56.12 54.98
CA GLY A 196 8.22 -55.92 53.86
C GLY A 196 8.89 -54.55 53.86
N ARG A 197 9.60 -54.21 52.77
CA ARG A 197 10.32 -52.93 52.58
C ARG A 197 9.89 -52.18 51.32
N HIS A 198 9.74 -50.87 51.43
CA HIS A 198 9.57 -49.91 50.33
C HIS A 198 10.81 -49.03 50.23
N LEU A 199 11.35 -48.83 49.02
CA LEU A 199 12.29 -47.73 48.79
C LEU A 199 11.50 -46.41 48.64
N PHE A 200 12.05 -45.29 49.12
CA PHE A 200 11.46 -43.97 48.91
C PHE A 200 12.48 -42.95 48.40
N LEU A 201 12.00 -42.05 47.54
CA LEU A 201 12.71 -40.87 47.05
C LEU A 201 11.92 -39.62 47.43
N CYS A 202 12.50 -38.76 48.26
CA CYS A 202 11.93 -37.48 48.65
C CYS A 202 12.45 -36.38 47.73
N MET A 203 11.56 -35.55 47.18
CA MET A 203 11.88 -34.51 46.21
C MET A 203 11.05 -33.24 46.47
N LYS A 204 11.39 -32.15 45.78
CA LYS A 204 10.61 -30.89 45.84
C LYS A 204 9.14 -31.17 45.49
N ARG A 205 8.21 -30.69 46.32
CA ARG A 205 6.80 -30.63 45.95
C ARG A 205 6.59 -29.51 44.94
N ILE A 206 6.16 -29.87 43.73
CA ILE A 206 5.89 -28.91 42.67
C ILE A 206 4.40 -28.54 42.72
N ARG A 207 4.11 -27.24 42.80
CA ARG A 207 2.74 -26.71 42.76
C ARG A 207 2.48 -26.20 41.35
N GLY A 208 1.83 -27.01 40.54
CA GLY A 208 1.69 -26.75 39.11
C GLY A 208 0.98 -27.89 38.38
N ARG A 209 0.99 -27.82 37.05
CA ARG A 209 0.47 -28.87 36.16
C ARG A 209 1.60 -29.39 35.30
N ASP A 210 1.49 -30.62 34.82
CA ASP A 210 2.38 -31.08 33.76
C ASP A 210 2.05 -30.38 32.43
N LEU A 211 3.06 -30.25 31.56
CA LEU A 211 2.93 -29.56 30.29
C LEU A 211 1.96 -30.29 29.35
N GLY A 212 1.84 -31.61 29.45
CA GLY A 212 0.89 -32.39 28.66
C GLY A 212 -0.56 -32.00 28.94
N GLN A 213 -0.96 -32.00 30.22
CA GLN A 213 -2.29 -31.55 30.62
C GLN A 213 -2.53 -30.08 30.25
N LEU A 214 -1.51 -29.22 30.37
CA LEU A 214 -1.62 -27.83 29.95
C LEU A 214 -1.93 -27.69 28.45
N LEU A 215 -1.22 -28.45 27.60
CA LEU A 215 -1.44 -28.45 26.15
C LEU A 215 -2.83 -28.99 25.78
N VAL A 216 -3.30 -30.03 26.47
CA VAL A 216 -4.68 -30.54 26.32
C VAL A 216 -5.71 -29.46 26.66
N ASN A 217 -5.55 -28.77 27.78
CA ASN A 217 -6.48 -27.72 28.20
C ASN A 217 -6.51 -26.55 27.19
N LEU A 218 -5.35 -26.18 26.64
CA LEU A 218 -5.25 -25.19 25.56
C LEU A 218 -5.93 -25.67 24.28
N SER A 219 -5.76 -26.94 23.90
CA SER A 219 -6.38 -27.55 22.71
C SER A 219 -7.91 -27.57 22.79
N ASN A 220 -8.43 -27.77 24.01
CA ASN A 220 -9.87 -27.74 24.31
C ASN A 220 -10.43 -26.32 24.40
N GLY A 221 -9.57 -25.29 24.35
CA GLY A 221 -9.95 -23.89 24.41
C GLY A 221 -10.38 -23.44 25.81
N GLU A 222 -9.87 -24.05 26.88
CA GLU A 222 -10.18 -23.63 28.26
C GLU A 222 -9.74 -22.18 28.50
N GLU A 223 -10.69 -21.32 28.85
CA GLU A 223 -10.51 -19.87 28.95
C GLU A 223 -9.38 -19.47 29.92
N ALA A 224 -9.30 -20.15 31.07
CA ALA A 224 -8.24 -19.91 32.06
C ALA A 224 -6.84 -20.23 31.50
N ALA A 225 -6.70 -21.31 30.72
CA ALA A 225 -5.42 -21.69 30.13
C ALA A 225 -5.01 -20.70 29.02
N VAL A 226 -5.93 -20.36 28.11
CA VAL A 226 -5.68 -19.44 26.99
C VAL A 226 -5.28 -18.05 27.48
N ARG A 227 -5.90 -17.56 28.56
CA ARG A 227 -5.56 -16.25 29.15
C ARG A 227 -4.18 -16.22 29.81
N SER A 228 -3.76 -17.34 30.40
CA SER A 228 -2.52 -17.40 31.19
C SER A 228 -1.29 -17.78 30.37
N TYR A 229 -1.45 -18.45 29.22
CA TYR A 229 -0.34 -18.98 28.42
C TYR A 229 -0.41 -18.52 26.96
N SER A 230 0.37 -17.48 26.66
CA SER A 230 0.65 -17.06 25.28
C SER A 230 1.73 -17.95 24.64
N ARG A 231 1.84 -17.92 23.30
CA ARG A 231 2.95 -18.57 22.57
C ARG A 231 4.32 -18.21 23.14
N ALA A 232 4.55 -16.93 23.44
CA ALA A 232 5.83 -16.48 23.99
C ALA A 232 6.13 -17.14 25.34
N ARG A 233 5.11 -17.30 26.21
CA ARG A 233 5.27 -18.00 27.49
C ARG A 233 5.55 -19.49 27.30
N LEU A 234 4.88 -20.15 26.36
CA LEU A 234 5.14 -21.56 26.04
C LEU A 234 6.54 -21.78 25.44
N LEU A 235 7.02 -20.86 24.61
CA LEU A 235 8.40 -20.88 24.09
C LEU A 235 9.43 -20.64 25.21
N ALA A 236 9.12 -19.81 26.20
CA ALA A 236 9.98 -19.65 27.38
C ALA A 236 10.06 -20.94 28.22
N VAL A 237 8.92 -21.61 28.45
CA VAL A 237 8.89 -22.94 29.09
C VAL A 237 9.73 -23.94 28.28
N PHE A 238 9.62 -23.92 26.95
CA PHE A 238 10.44 -24.79 26.10
C PHE A 238 11.94 -24.49 26.21
N GLN A 239 12.32 -23.21 26.26
CA GLN A 239 13.70 -22.78 26.47
C GLN A 239 14.29 -23.29 27.79
N ASP A 240 13.50 -23.26 28.87
CA ASP A 240 13.87 -23.81 30.18
C ASP A 240 14.13 -25.33 30.12
N VAL A 241 13.28 -26.07 29.40
CA VAL A 241 13.48 -27.52 29.20
C VAL A 241 14.77 -27.79 28.43
N CYS A 242 15.06 -26.98 27.41
CA CYS A 242 16.33 -27.09 26.66
C CYS A 242 17.54 -26.83 27.56
N LEU A 243 17.48 -25.86 28.48
CA LEU A 243 18.54 -25.58 29.45
C LEU A 243 18.76 -26.76 30.41
N GLY A 244 17.68 -27.31 30.97
CA GLY A 244 17.75 -28.49 31.84
C GLY A 244 18.37 -29.71 31.13
N MET A 245 17.96 -29.98 29.88
CA MET A 245 18.51 -31.08 29.09
C MET A 245 19.96 -30.86 28.68
N ALA A 246 20.35 -29.64 28.30
CA ALA A 246 21.74 -29.30 28.00
C ALA A 246 22.64 -29.54 29.22
N PHE A 247 22.18 -29.19 30.42
CA PHE A 247 22.90 -29.46 31.66
C PHE A 247 23.03 -30.96 31.93
N ALA A 248 21.95 -31.75 31.78
CA ALA A 248 22.01 -33.20 31.95
C ALA A 248 22.98 -33.87 30.95
N HIS A 249 22.95 -33.44 29.69
CA HIS A 249 23.87 -33.90 28.65
C HIS A 249 25.33 -33.57 28.97
N SER A 250 25.60 -32.39 29.56
CA SER A 250 26.95 -32.01 30.01
C SER A 250 27.50 -32.92 31.12
N ARG A 251 26.61 -33.60 31.86
CA ARG A 251 26.94 -34.61 32.87
C ARG A 251 26.92 -36.04 32.32
N GLY A 252 26.80 -36.20 31.00
CA GLY A 252 26.78 -37.49 30.32
C GLY A 252 25.52 -38.31 30.57
N VAL A 253 24.41 -37.67 30.97
CA VAL A 253 23.11 -38.31 31.20
C VAL A 253 22.19 -38.09 30.01
N ILE A 254 21.59 -39.15 29.45
CA ILE A 254 20.59 -39.11 28.37
C ILE A 254 19.23 -39.53 28.95
N HIS A 255 18.16 -38.77 28.69
CA HIS A 255 16.85 -38.97 29.34
C HIS A 255 16.03 -40.12 28.73
N ARG A 256 15.93 -40.22 27.39
CA ARG A 256 15.30 -41.31 26.62
C ARG A 256 13.77 -41.46 26.67
N ASP A 257 13.08 -40.89 27.67
CA ASP A 257 11.61 -40.73 27.66
C ASP A 257 11.19 -39.28 27.90
N LEU A 258 11.82 -38.33 27.21
CA LEU A 258 11.44 -36.92 27.34
C LEU A 258 10.12 -36.66 26.61
N LYS A 259 9.13 -36.14 27.33
CA LYS A 259 7.77 -35.87 26.83
C LYS A 259 7.09 -34.79 27.69
N PRO A 260 5.97 -34.19 27.23
CA PRO A 260 5.30 -33.12 27.96
C PRO A 260 4.87 -33.49 29.39
N SER A 261 4.40 -34.72 29.64
CA SER A 261 4.00 -35.13 30.99
C SER A 261 5.17 -35.30 31.97
N ASN A 262 6.41 -35.30 31.47
CA ASN A 262 7.64 -35.29 32.27
C ASN A 262 8.19 -33.87 32.49
N VAL A 263 7.43 -32.83 32.13
CA VAL A 263 7.77 -31.42 32.36
C VAL A 263 6.68 -30.79 33.23
N MET A 264 7.04 -30.32 34.41
CA MET A 264 6.14 -29.63 35.33
C MET A 264 6.27 -28.11 35.17
N VAL A 265 5.13 -27.43 35.06
CA VAL A 265 5.03 -25.96 34.98
C VAL A 265 4.35 -25.45 36.25
N GLY A 266 5.10 -24.76 37.10
CA GLY A 266 4.61 -24.22 38.36
C GLY A 266 3.89 -22.88 38.21
N GLU A 267 3.09 -22.53 39.22
CA GLU A 267 2.23 -21.33 39.22
C GLU A 267 3.01 -20.01 39.03
N PHE A 268 4.26 -19.98 39.48
CA PHE A 268 5.15 -18.81 39.41
C PHE A 268 6.13 -18.84 38.22
N GLY A 269 5.89 -19.72 37.24
CA GLY A 269 6.70 -19.79 36.02
C GLY A 269 7.97 -20.65 36.12
N GLU A 270 8.10 -21.45 37.18
CA GLU A 270 9.15 -22.48 37.28
C GLU A 270 8.85 -23.65 36.33
N THR A 271 9.85 -24.10 35.58
CA THR A 271 9.77 -25.25 34.66
C THR A 271 10.73 -26.33 35.13
N LEU A 272 10.23 -27.52 35.49
CA LEU A 272 11.02 -28.60 36.08
C LEU A 272 10.86 -29.92 35.31
N ILE A 273 11.98 -30.51 34.88
CA ILE A 273 12.02 -31.85 34.30
C ILE A 273 11.98 -32.90 35.42
N VAL A 274 11.10 -33.89 35.27
CA VAL A 274 10.87 -34.98 36.22
C VAL A 274 11.01 -36.35 35.54
N ASP A 275 11.09 -37.41 36.36
CA ASP A 275 11.05 -38.83 35.96
C ASP A 275 12.22 -39.34 35.09
N TRP A 276 13.35 -39.65 35.73
CA TRP A 276 14.60 -40.11 35.09
C TRP A 276 14.72 -41.65 35.00
N GLY A 277 13.61 -42.38 35.14
CA GLY A 277 13.58 -43.83 35.40
C GLY A 277 14.19 -44.74 34.33
N ILE A 278 14.43 -44.22 33.11
CA ILE A 278 15.09 -44.95 32.02
C ILE A 278 16.36 -44.25 31.50
N ALA A 279 16.87 -43.28 32.24
CA ALA A 279 18.03 -42.49 31.84
C ALA A 279 19.32 -43.34 31.80
N LYS A 280 20.24 -43.00 30.89
CA LYS A 280 21.54 -43.70 30.73
C LYS A 280 22.71 -42.75 30.95
N VAL A 281 23.74 -43.24 31.65
CA VAL A 281 25.04 -42.57 31.77
C VAL A 281 26.00 -43.07 30.69
N ARG A 282 26.72 -42.16 30.05
CA ARG A 282 27.70 -42.45 29.00
C ARG A 282 28.81 -43.40 29.52
N GLY A 283 29.06 -44.49 28.79
CA GLY A 283 30.13 -45.47 29.10
C GLY A 283 29.67 -46.80 29.72
N GLU A 284 28.39 -46.97 30.07
CA GLU A 284 27.86 -48.23 30.60
C GLU A 284 27.24 -49.14 29.51
N SER A 285 27.55 -50.45 29.56
CA SER A 285 26.98 -51.48 28.68
C SER A 285 25.65 -52.00 29.26
N ALA A 286 24.63 -52.18 28.42
CA ALA A 286 23.33 -52.68 28.86
C ALA A 286 23.40 -54.18 29.22
N ALA A 287 22.84 -54.58 30.37
CA ALA A 287 22.78 -55.99 30.76
C ALA A 287 21.84 -56.80 29.83
N PRO A 288 22.14 -58.07 29.48
CA PRO A 288 21.30 -58.89 28.58
C PRO A 288 20.00 -59.37 29.25
N LEU A 289 18.90 -59.50 28.48
CA LEU A 289 17.60 -60.02 28.92
C LEU A 289 17.41 -61.52 28.55
N PRO A 290 16.71 -62.35 29.36
CA PRO A 290 16.49 -63.79 29.09
C PRO A 290 15.27 -64.11 28.18
N GLN A 291 15.37 -65.17 27.36
CA GLN A 291 14.39 -65.60 26.33
C GLN A 291 13.39 -66.70 26.77
N LYS A 292 12.12 -66.68 26.29
CA LYS A 292 11.14 -67.82 26.23
C LYS A 292 9.94 -67.57 25.25
N PRO A 293 9.16 -68.60 24.83
CA PRO A 293 8.40 -68.60 23.56
C PRO A 293 6.93 -68.10 23.60
N ARG A 294 6.44 -67.67 22.42
CA ARG A 294 5.20 -66.91 22.10
C ARG A 294 3.86 -67.66 22.22
N PRO A 295 2.78 -66.92 22.59
CA PRO A 295 1.46 -67.06 21.94
C PRO A 295 0.82 -65.72 21.46
N THR A 296 -0.22 -65.85 20.63
CA THR A 296 -0.86 -64.86 19.73
C THR A 296 -1.82 -63.82 20.39
N PRO A 297 -2.02 -62.61 19.80
CA PRO A 297 -2.64 -61.46 20.48
C PRO A 297 -4.10 -61.12 20.08
N THR A 298 -4.83 -60.46 20.99
CA THR A 298 -6.07 -59.69 20.73
C THR A 298 -6.10 -58.40 21.59
N VAL A 299 -6.47 -57.24 21.00
CA VAL A 299 -6.40 -55.87 21.60
C VAL A 299 -7.77 -55.14 21.54
N ARG A 300 -8.04 -54.21 22.49
CA ARG A 300 -9.11 -53.18 22.42
C ARG A 300 -8.51 -51.73 22.49
N PRO A 301 -9.18 -50.68 21.94
CA PRO A 301 -8.54 -49.40 21.59
C PRO A 301 -8.92 -48.17 22.46
N ASN A 302 -8.05 -47.14 22.43
CA ASN A 302 -8.17 -45.71 22.81
C ASN A 302 -7.53 -45.19 24.13
N ASP A 303 -6.20 -45.05 24.15
CA ASP A 303 -5.48 -44.04 24.98
C ASP A 303 -4.10 -43.69 24.35
N PRO A 304 -3.84 -42.45 23.87
CA PRO A 304 -2.56 -42.04 23.28
C PRO A 304 -1.49 -41.61 24.31
N SER A 305 -1.83 -41.49 25.60
CA SER A 305 -0.87 -41.20 26.69
C SER A 305 -0.38 -42.47 27.41
N ALA A 306 -0.85 -43.64 26.99
CA ALA A 306 -0.36 -44.90 27.53
C ALA A 306 1.10 -45.14 27.12
N THR A 307 2.00 -45.24 28.11
CA THR A 307 3.28 -45.92 27.90
C THR A 307 2.96 -47.35 27.45
N VAL A 308 3.14 -47.63 26.16
CA VAL A 308 2.86 -48.97 25.64
C VAL A 308 3.98 -49.90 26.08
N VAL A 309 3.77 -50.58 27.20
CA VAL A 309 4.37 -51.89 27.43
C VAL A 309 3.38 -52.89 26.84
N LEU A 310 3.73 -53.54 25.72
CA LEU A 310 2.89 -54.59 25.17
C LEU A 310 2.98 -55.84 26.09
N ALA A 311 2.10 -55.94 27.09
CA ALA A 311 1.68 -57.21 27.69
C ALA A 311 0.34 -57.06 28.42
N SER A 312 -0.63 -57.89 28.04
CA SER A 312 -1.93 -58.02 28.73
C SER A 312 -1.79 -58.77 30.06
N ASP A 313 -2.48 -58.24 31.07
CA ASP A 313 -2.80 -58.73 32.42
C ASP A 313 -1.95 -59.83 33.10
N ASP A 314 -1.50 -59.42 34.29
CA ASP A 314 -0.84 -60.09 35.41
C ASP A 314 0.66 -60.46 35.31
N SER A 315 1.42 -59.74 36.15
CA SER A 315 2.84 -59.90 36.52
C SER A 315 3.89 -59.58 35.44
N SER A 316 4.47 -58.39 35.61
CA SER A 316 5.57 -57.81 34.84
C SER A 316 6.87 -58.62 34.89
N ILE A 317 7.38 -59.08 33.73
CA ILE A 317 8.80 -59.21 33.33
C ILE A 317 8.85 -59.39 31.79
N THR A 318 9.70 -58.61 31.11
CA THR A 318 9.75 -58.36 29.64
C THR A 318 10.64 -59.34 28.84
N LEU A 319 10.34 -59.50 27.53
CA LEU A 319 11.05 -60.32 26.54
C LEU A 319 12.00 -59.48 25.66
N GLU A 320 12.90 -60.14 24.93
CA GLU A 320 14.00 -59.53 24.17
C GLU A 320 13.54 -58.70 22.94
N GLY A 321 13.97 -57.44 22.85
CA GLY A 321 13.71 -56.51 21.73
C GLY A 321 12.82 -55.30 22.03
N ASP A 322 12.42 -55.09 23.29
CA ASP A 322 11.42 -54.08 23.65
C ASP A 322 11.86 -52.63 23.40
N VAL A 323 11.06 -51.93 22.59
CA VAL A 323 11.11 -50.48 22.36
C VAL A 323 10.63 -49.77 23.64
N VAL A 324 11.51 -49.01 24.30
CA VAL A 324 11.21 -48.28 25.54
C VAL A 324 10.95 -46.81 25.24
N GLY A 325 9.85 -46.23 25.73
CA GLY A 325 9.48 -44.80 25.65
C GLY A 325 8.03 -44.55 25.23
N THR A 326 7.66 -43.28 25.01
CA THR A 326 6.32 -42.87 24.55
C THR A 326 6.30 -42.66 23.02
N PRO A 327 5.57 -43.49 22.23
CA PRO A 327 5.75 -43.58 20.77
C PRO A 327 5.76 -42.26 20.00
N GLY A 328 4.90 -41.30 20.35
CA GLY A 328 4.79 -40.00 19.65
C GLY A 328 6.02 -39.08 19.77
N TYR A 329 6.90 -39.31 20.76
CA TYR A 329 8.08 -38.48 21.04
C TYR A 329 9.40 -39.21 20.86
N MET A 330 9.36 -40.50 20.50
CA MET A 330 10.55 -41.32 20.28
C MET A 330 11.33 -40.89 19.04
N ALA A 331 12.65 -40.91 19.12
CA ALA A 331 13.50 -40.81 17.94
C ALA A 331 13.43 -42.07 17.06
N PRO A 332 13.67 -41.99 15.73
CA PRO A 332 13.62 -43.14 14.84
C PRO A 332 14.54 -44.29 15.28
N GLU A 333 15.74 -43.99 15.74
CA GLU A 333 16.68 -44.99 16.27
C GLU A 333 16.17 -45.70 17.53
N GLN A 334 15.33 -45.04 18.34
CA GLN A 334 14.68 -45.62 19.51
C GLN A 334 13.51 -46.53 19.09
N ALA A 335 12.71 -46.11 18.11
CA ALA A 335 11.63 -46.91 17.52
C ALA A 335 12.13 -48.15 16.73
N ASP A 336 13.38 -48.12 16.26
CA ASP A 336 14.07 -49.23 15.61
C ASP A 336 14.77 -50.18 16.61
N GLY A 337 14.77 -49.85 17.91
CA GLY A 337 15.48 -50.64 18.93
C GLY A 337 17.01 -50.56 18.83
N ARG A 338 17.57 -49.56 18.15
CA ARG A 338 19.02 -49.35 17.96
C ARG A 338 19.65 -48.66 19.17
N VAL A 339 19.54 -49.30 20.33
CA VAL A 339 19.94 -48.75 21.65
C VAL A 339 21.43 -48.37 21.72
N ALA A 340 22.28 -49.01 20.92
CA ALA A 340 23.72 -48.73 20.84
C ALA A 340 24.04 -47.43 20.07
N GLU A 341 23.13 -46.96 19.20
CA GLU A 341 23.30 -45.75 18.39
C GLU A 341 22.71 -44.49 19.04
N MET A 342 21.98 -44.65 20.15
CA MET A 342 21.35 -43.55 20.89
C MET A 342 22.39 -42.70 21.62
N ASP A 343 22.36 -41.40 21.37
CA ASP A 343 23.17 -40.37 22.01
C ASP A 343 22.29 -39.17 22.43
N GLU A 344 22.90 -38.06 22.84
CA GLU A 344 22.22 -36.84 23.27
C GLU A 344 21.22 -36.32 22.20
N ARG A 345 21.45 -36.62 20.92
CA ARG A 345 20.61 -36.16 19.81
C ARG A 345 19.30 -36.94 19.68
N SER A 346 19.16 -38.06 20.38
CA SER A 346 17.86 -38.73 20.55
C SER A 346 16.93 -37.89 21.42
N ASP A 347 17.43 -37.25 22.48
CA ASP A 347 16.63 -36.31 23.29
C ASP A 347 16.32 -35.01 22.52
N VAL A 348 17.22 -34.56 21.63
CA VAL A 348 16.96 -33.42 20.72
C VAL A 348 15.76 -33.67 19.81
N TRP A 349 15.57 -34.91 19.35
CA TRP A 349 14.35 -35.27 18.61
C TRP A 349 13.10 -35.13 19.48
N SER A 350 13.15 -35.62 20.72
CA SER A 350 12.04 -35.50 21.66
C SER A 350 11.71 -34.04 22.00
N LEU A 351 12.73 -33.18 22.14
CA LEU A 351 12.55 -31.72 22.24
C LEU A 351 11.88 -31.14 21.00
N GLY A 352 12.28 -31.58 19.80
CA GLY A 352 11.63 -31.22 18.55
C GLY A 352 10.14 -31.59 18.52
N ALA A 353 9.80 -32.78 19.02
CA ALA A 353 8.41 -33.25 19.13
C ALA A 353 7.59 -32.44 20.16
N ILE A 354 8.19 -32.05 21.29
CA ILE A 354 7.56 -31.17 22.29
C ILE A 354 7.32 -29.78 21.69
N LEU A 355 8.30 -29.19 20.99
CA LEU A 355 8.13 -27.89 20.33
C LEU A 355 7.05 -27.95 19.24
N TYR A 356 7.01 -29.03 18.46
CA TYR A 356 5.96 -29.26 17.47
C TYR A 356 4.58 -29.20 18.11
N GLU A 357 4.40 -29.89 19.24
CA GLU A 357 3.12 -29.92 19.95
C GLU A 357 2.79 -28.57 20.61
N ILE A 358 3.77 -27.85 21.14
CA ILE A 358 3.55 -26.47 21.64
C ILE A 358 2.99 -25.57 20.53
N LEU A 359 3.48 -25.70 19.28
CA LEU A 359 3.08 -24.85 18.17
C LEU A 359 1.75 -25.26 17.51
N THR A 360 1.36 -26.53 17.63
CA THR A 360 0.19 -27.08 16.93
C THR A 360 -0.91 -27.59 17.86
N LEU A 361 -0.63 -27.66 19.16
CA LEU A 361 -1.43 -28.30 20.22
C LEU A 361 -1.74 -29.78 19.94
N ARG A 362 -0.88 -30.44 19.14
CA ARG A 362 -1.00 -31.84 18.71
C ARG A 362 0.36 -32.48 18.54
N ALA A 363 0.48 -33.76 18.83
CA ALA A 363 1.73 -34.47 18.64
C ALA A 363 2.10 -34.57 17.14
N PRO A 364 3.39 -34.65 16.79
CA PRO A 364 3.83 -34.76 15.40
C PRO A 364 3.31 -36.04 14.70
N PHE A 365 3.18 -37.14 15.45
CA PHE A 365 2.70 -38.42 14.96
C PHE A 365 1.54 -38.94 15.82
N GLU A 366 0.35 -39.07 15.23
CA GLU A 366 -0.87 -39.57 15.87
C GLU A 366 -1.49 -40.68 15.00
N ALA A 367 -1.89 -41.80 15.58
CA ALA A 367 -2.56 -42.91 14.88
C ALA A 367 -3.48 -43.69 15.84
N ALA A 368 -4.26 -44.64 15.31
CA ALA A 368 -5.21 -45.40 16.11
C ALA A 368 -4.52 -46.46 16.99
N THR A 369 -3.32 -46.91 16.59
CA THR A 369 -2.54 -47.90 17.33
C THR A 369 -1.09 -47.45 17.52
N ALA A 370 -0.46 -47.91 18.60
CA ALA A 370 0.93 -47.59 18.91
C ALA A 370 1.91 -48.03 17.81
N GLU A 371 1.67 -49.20 17.18
CA GLU A 371 2.51 -49.67 16.08
C GLU A 371 2.40 -48.78 14.84
N GLU A 372 1.22 -48.24 14.53
CA GLU A 372 1.07 -47.26 13.44
C GLU A 372 1.82 -45.96 13.74
N VAL A 373 1.84 -45.50 15.00
CA VAL A 373 2.66 -44.35 15.41
C VAL A 373 4.14 -44.66 15.22
N LEU A 374 4.61 -45.82 15.68
CA LEU A 374 6.00 -46.25 15.51
C LEU A 374 6.40 -46.36 14.03
N GLN A 375 5.53 -46.87 13.15
CA GLN A 375 5.79 -46.90 11.71
C GLN A 375 5.98 -45.49 11.13
N ARG A 376 5.18 -44.52 11.56
CA ARG A 376 5.32 -43.11 11.13
C ARG A 376 6.59 -42.46 11.68
N VAL A 377 6.95 -42.76 12.91
CA VAL A 377 8.22 -42.33 13.53
C VAL A 377 9.42 -42.90 12.77
N ARG A 378 9.42 -44.20 12.46
CA ARG A 378 10.47 -44.86 11.65
C ARG A 378 10.58 -44.26 10.24
N ALA A 379 9.46 -43.85 9.65
CA ALA A 379 9.47 -43.14 8.38
C ALA A 379 10.11 -41.74 8.49
N ALA A 380 10.01 -41.10 9.67
CA ALA A 380 10.56 -39.80 10.02
C ALA A 380 10.14 -38.69 9.03
N LYS A 381 8.91 -38.76 8.52
CA LYS A 381 8.32 -37.76 7.63
C LYS A 381 7.50 -36.77 8.46
N VAL A 382 8.17 -35.73 8.95
CA VAL A 382 7.52 -34.65 9.72
C VAL A 382 6.91 -33.64 8.76
N GLU A 383 5.61 -33.40 8.89
CA GLU A 383 4.92 -32.30 8.21
C GLU A 383 5.32 -30.96 8.88
N PRO A 384 5.60 -29.88 8.15
CA PRO A 384 5.88 -28.59 8.80
C PRO A 384 4.71 -28.13 9.69
N PRO A 385 4.96 -27.66 10.93
CA PRO A 385 3.92 -27.17 11.84
C PRO A 385 2.95 -26.17 11.20
N SER A 386 3.45 -25.22 10.40
CA SER A 386 2.60 -24.24 9.68
C SER A 386 1.60 -24.89 8.71
N GLN A 387 1.98 -26.00 8.05
CA GLN A 387 1.10 -26.74 7.14
C GLN A 387 0.06 -27.55 7.91
N ARG A 388 0.46 -28.16 9.04
CA ARG A 388 -0.47 -28.84 9.95
C ARG A 388 -1.55 -27.88 10.46
N LEU A 389 -1.15 -26.69 10.89
CA LEU A 389 -2.06 -25.66 11.40
C LEU A 389 -3.06 -25.20 10.32
N LYS A 390 -2.61 -25.02 9.07
CA LYS A 390 -3.49 -24.70 7.93
C LYS A 390 -4.51 -25.80 7.63
N ARG A 391 -4.08 -27.07 7.68
CA ARG A 391 -4.97 -28.21 7.42
C ARG A 391 -5.97 -28.44 8.56
N GLN A 392 -5.55 -28.22 9.80
CA GLN A 392 -6.32 -28.52 11.01
C GLN A 392 -6.16 -27.37 12.03
N PRO A 393 -6.84 -26.23 11.83
CA PRO A 393 -6.72 -25.09 12.73
C PRO A 393 -7.37 -25.38 14.10
N PRO A 394 -6.82 -24.85 15.21
CA PRO A 394 -7.45 -24.92 16.53
C PRO A 394 -8.81 -24.21 16.52
N VAL A 395 -9.77 -24.73 17.30
CA VAL A 395 -11.14 -24.19 17.37
C VAL A 395 -11.27 -23.23 18.56
N GLY A 396 -12.08 -22.19 18.40
CA GLY A 396 -12.43 -21.27 19.50
C GLY A 396 -11.24 -20.46 20.03
N ALA A 397 -11.16 -20.32 21.36
CA ALA A 397 -10.15 -19.50 22.03
C ALA A 397 -8.71 -19.99 21.82
N ALA A 398 -8.51 -21.28 21.50
CA ALA A 398 -7.20 -21.87 21.21
C ALA A 398 -6.49 -21.20 20.02
N ARG A 399 -7.24 -20.63 19.07
CA ARG A 399 -6.69 -19.94 17.89
C ARG A 399 -5.90 -18.68 18.25
N ALA A 400 -6.21 -18.04 19.38
CA ALA A 400 -5.48 -16.87 19.85
C ALA A 400 -4.06 -17.22 20.34
N VAL A 401 -3.84 -18.48 20.75
CA VAL A 401 -2.54 -18.96 21.26
C VAL A 401 -1.60 -19.29 20.10
N CYS A 402 -2.12 -19.85 19.00
CA CYS A 402 -1.37 -20.21 17.80
C CYS A 402 -1.99 -19.62 16.53
N PRO A 403 -1.87 -18.29 16.30
CA PRO A 403 -2.55 -17.62 15.18
C PRO A 403 -1.89 -17.94 13.82
N GLU A 404 -0.56 -17.92 13.76
CA GLU A 404 0.26 -18.25 12.60
C GLU A 404 1.66 -18.70 13.07
N ILE A 405 2.27 -19.67 12.40
CA ILE A 405 3.61 -20.19 12.71
C ILE A 405 4.61 -19.63 11.68
N PRO A 406 5.59 -18.80 12.10
CA PRO A 406 6.60 -18.27 11.20
C PRO A 406 7.53 -19.36 10.62
N PRO A 407 8.06 -19.18 9.40
CA PRO A 407 8.96 -20.14 8.75
C PRO A 407 10.20 -20.51 9.57
N GLU A 408 10.68 -19.60 10.42
CA GLU A 408 11.83 -19.81 11.31
C GLU A 408 11.54 -20.92 12.33
N LEU A 409 10.34 -20.95 12.89
CA LEU A 409 9.92 -21.99 13.84
C LEU A 409 9.71 -23.34 13.14
N ASP A 410 9.19 -23.34 11.91
CA ASP A 410 9.14 -24.56 11.07
C ASP A 410 10.55 -25.12 10.87
N ALA A 411 11.52 -24.28 10.52
CA ALA A 411 12.90 -24.69 10.28
C ALA A 411 13.55 -25.30 11.54
N ILE A 412 13.33 -24.71 12.71
CA ILE A 412 13.84 -25.24 13.99
C ILE A 412 13.24 -26.62 14.29
N VAL A 413 11.92 -26.78 14.16
CA VAL A 413 11.26 -28.07 14.40
C VAL A 413 11.74 -29.14 13.42
N LEU A 414 11.79 -28.83 12.11
CA LEU A 414 12.21 -29.77 11.08
C LEU A 414 13.68 -30.19 11.23
N ARG A 415 14.55 -29.27 11.66
CA ARG A 415 15.96 -29.59 11.97
C ARG A 415 16.07 -30.49 13.20
N ALA A 416 15.39 -30.18 14.29
CA ALA A 416 15.41 -31.00 15.51
C ALA A 416 14.90 -32.43 15.25
N MET A 417 13.89 -32.57 14.38
CA MET A 417 13.29 -33.85 14.01
C MET A 417 13.79 -34.42 12.67
N ALA A 418 15.05 -34.14 12.30
CA ALA A 418 15.66 -34.73 11.11
C ALA A 418 15.87 -36.24 11.29
N ARG A 419 15.60 -37.04 10.24
CA ARG A 419 15.71 -38.51 10.28
C ARG A 419 17.11 -38.97 10.68
N ARG A 420 18.15 -38.36 10.10
CA ARG A 420 19.54 -38.64 10.46
C ARG A 420 19.92 -37.81 11.68
N ARG A 421 20.53 -38.44 12.68
CA ARG A 421 20.98 -37.76 13.90
C ARG A 421 21.98 -36.64 13.63
N ASP A 422 22.84 -36.76 12.63
CA ASP A 422 23.86 -35.75 12.30
C ASP A 422 23.28 -34.47 11.69
N ASP A 423 22.05 -34.53 11.19
CA ASP A 423 21.34 -33.38 10.61
C ASP A 423 20.56 -32.59 11.69
N ARG A 424 20.48 -33.13 12.92
CA ARG A 424 19.82 -32.49 14.07
C ARG A 424 20.72 -31.43 14.71
N PHE A 425 20.18 -30.68 15.66
CA PHE A 425 21.01 -29.84 16.53
C PHE A 425 22.06 -30.69 17.26
N ALA A 426 23.28 -30.17 17.38
CA ALA A 426 24.36 -30.87 18.06
C ALA A 426 24.08 -31.01 19.57
N SER A 427 23.37 -30.04 20.15
CA SER A 427 22.94 -30.03 21.54
C SER A 427 21.59 -29.32 21.75
N PRO A 428 20.88 -29.57 22.87
CA PRO A 428 19.72 -28.77 23.26
C PRO A 428 20.00 -27.27 23.41
N MET A 429 21.25 -26.90 23.73
CA MET A 429 21.67 -25.50 23.88
C MET A 429 21.66 -24.76 22.53
N ASP A 430 22.02 -25.44 21.44
CA ASP A 430 21.95 -24.85 20.09
C ASP A 430 20.50 -24.57 19.69
N MET A 431 19.59 -25.49 20.04
CA MET A 431 18.16 -25.32 19.80
C MET A 431 17.56 -24.17 20.65
N HIS A 432 17.97 -24.05 21.92
CA HIS A 432 17.61 -22.92 22.79
C HIS A 432 18.00 -21.57 22.17
N ARG A 433 19.22 -21.48 21.62
CA ARG A 433 19.74 -20.25 20.98
C ARG A 433 18.92 -19.84 19.76
N ASP A 434 18.57 -20.79 18.88
CA ASP A 434 17.77 -20.47 17.69
C ASP A 434 16.36 -19.98 18.07
N ILE A 435 15.75 -20.55 19.12
CA ILE A 435 14.47 -20.04 19.67
C ILE A 435 14.64 -18.66 20.30
N GLN A 436 15.74 -18.42 21.00
CA GLN A 436 16.04 -17.10 21.58
C GLN A 436 16.17 -16.02 20.50
N LEU A 437 16.94 -16.30 19.44
CA LEU A 437 17.12 -15.40 18.29
C LEU A 437 15.78 -15.10 17.60
N PHE A 438 14.91 -16.11 17.47
CA PHE A 438 13.56 -15.90 16.95
C PHE A 438 12.74 -14.94 17.83
N LEU A 439 12.75 -15.13 19.15
CA LEU A 439 12.01 -14.27 20.09
C LEU A 439 12.54 -12.82 20.10
N GLU A 440 13.85 -12.64 20.03
CA GLU A 440 14.51 -11.33 19.91
C GLU A 440 14.15 -10.63 18.58
N GLY A 441 14.17 -11.36 17.45
CA GLY A 441 13.78 -10.83 16.14
C GLY A 441 12.32 -10.43 16.03
N SER A 442 11.40 -11.23 16.56
CA SER A 442 9.95 -10.93 16.54
C SER A 442 9.62 -9.67 17.34
N SER A 443 10.28 -9.49 18.49
CA SER A 443 10.08 -8.34 19.37
C SER A 443 10.49 -7.01 18.72
N GLU A 444 11.56 -7.04 17.93
CA GLU A 444 12.05 -5.88 17.18
C GLU A 444 11.10 -5.47 16.05
N CYS A 445 10.59 -6.43 15.27
CA CYS A 445 9.60 -6.15 14.23
C CYS A 445 8.30 -5.56 14.81
N ASP A 446 7.80 -6.11 15.92
CA ASP A 446 6.60 -5.59 16.59
C ASP A 446 6.81 -4.20 17.20
N ARG A 447 8.04 -3.90 17.65
CA ARG A 447 8.41 -2.55 18.10
C ARG A 447 8.40 -1.57 16.94
N ARG A 448 9.04 -1.92 15.81
CA ARG A 448 9.08 -1.07 14.60
C ARG A 448 7.68 -0.82 14.03
N ARG A 449 6.83 -1.84 13.94
CA ARG A 449 5.43 -1.68 13.50
C ARG A 449 4.65 -0.73 14.39
N ARG A 450 4.75 -0.88 15.72
CA ARG A 450 4.07 0.03 16.66
C ARG A 450 4.56 1.47 16.52
N GLN A 451 5.88 1.66 16.41
CA GLN A 451 6.45 2.99 16.19
C GLN A 451 6.03 3.57 14.84
N ALA A 452 5.99 2.78 13.77
CA ALA A 452 5.48 3.22 12.47
C ALA A 452 4.00 3.62 12.55
N GLN A 453 3.20 2.92 13.35
CA GLN A 453 1.77 3.23 13.53
C GLN A 453 1.52 4.61 14.16
N GLU A 454 2.37 5.03 15.10
CA GLU A 454 2.30 6.37 15.69
C GLU A 454 2.50 7.48 14.63
N TRP A 455 3.45 7.26 13.72
CA TRP A 455 3.67 8.15 12.58
C TRP A 455 2.50 8.12 11.58
N VAL A 456 1.94 6.94 11.29
CA VAL A 456 0.75 6.80 10.44
C VAL A 456 -0.43 7.58 11.02
N GLU A 457 -0.69 7.49 12.32
CA GLU A 457 -1.80 8.17 12.96
C GLU A 457 -1.66 9.70 12.84
N ARG A 458 -0.47 10.23 13.06
CA ARG A 458 -0.15 11.65 12.85
C ARG A 458 -0.31 12.07 11.39
N GLY A 459 0.27 11.31 10.46
CA GLY A 459 0.15 11.55 9.02
C GLY A 459 -1.30 11.55 8.54
N ARG A 460 -2.14 10.65 9.06
CA ARG A 460 -3.59 10.63 8.79
C ARG A 460 -4.30 11.87 9.36
N GLY A 461 -3.87 12.37 10.51
CA GLY A 461 -4.32 13.66 11.06
C GLY A 461 -4.04 14.82 10.12
N HIS A 462 -2.80 14.94 9.66
CA HIS A 462 -2.38 15.98 8.72
C HIS A 462 -3.09 15.88 7.36
N LEU A 463 -3.28 14.67 6.82
CA LEU A 463 -4.05 14.44 5.59
C LEU A 463 -5.51 14.89 5.74
N ARG A 464 -6.17 14.59 6.87
CA ARG A 464 -7.53 15.09 7.12
C ARG A 464 -7.58 16.62 7.15
N ARG A 465 -6.60 17.26 7.78
CA ARG A 465 -6.52 18.73 7.82
C ARG A 465 -6.28 19.34 6.43
N PHE A 466 -5.36 18.76 5.66
CA PHE A 466 -5.08 19.16 4.28
C PHE A 466 -6.35 19.13 3.40
N ARG A 467 -7.16 18.08 3.52
CA ARG A 467 -8.44 17.94 2.81
C ARG A 467 -9.48 18.97 3.29
N ALA A 468 -9.65 19.14 4.60
CA ALA A 468 -10.60 20.11 5.16
C ALA A 468 -10.29 21.56 4.72
N LEU A 469 -9.00 21.92 4.68
CA LEU A 469 -8.55 23.25 4.26
C LEU A 469 -8.89 23.57 2.80
N LYS A 470 -9.06 22.56 1.93
CA LYS A 470 -9.49 22.77 0.54
C LYS A 470 -10.88 23.42 0.48
N ASP A 471 -11.83 22.86 1.22
CA ASP A 471 -13.22 23.34 1.24
C ASP A 471 -13.35 24.67 1.98
N GLU A 472 -12.57 24.85 3.06
CA GLU A 472 -12.48 26.11 3.80
C GLU A 472 -11.93 27.24 2.92
N LEU A 473 -10.85 26.99 2.17
CA LEU A 473 -10.28 27.94 1.22
C LEU A 473 -11.28 28.30 0.11
N ALA A 474 -12.05 27.33 -0.41
CA ALA A 474 -13.06 27.62 -1.42
C ALA A 474 -14.14 28.57 -0.90
N ARG A 475 -14.63 28.35 0.33
CA ARG A 475 -15.60 29.26 0.99
C ARG A 475 -15.00 30.64 1.25
N GLN A 476 -13.76 30.68 1.72
CA GLN A 476 -13.08 31.94 2.01
C GLN A 476 -12.80 32.75 0.74
N ALA A 477 -12.36 32.11 -0.34
CA ALA A 477 -12.15 32.76 -1.63
C ALA A 477 -13.47 33.34 -2.20
N ALA A 478 -14.61 32.65 -2.01
CA ALA A 478 -15.91 33.18 -2.40
C ALA A 478 -16.26 34.46 -1.61
N LYS A 479 -15.97 34.49 -0.31
CA LYS A 479 -16.16 35.67 0.55
C LYS A 479 -15.26 36.84 0.13
N VAL A 480 -13.99 36.57 -0.21
CA VAL A 480 -13.06 37.58 -0.74
C VAL A 480 -13.60 38.16 -2.06
N LYS A 481 -14.09 37.31 -2.97
CA LYS A 481 -14.70 37.73 -4.24
C LYS A 481 -15.94 38.60 -4.02
N GLU A 482 -16.82 38.23 -3.09
CA GLU A 482 -18.02 39.00 -2.73
C GLU A 482 -17.65 40.40 -2.21
N LEU A 483 -16.78 40.47 -1.19
CA LEU A 483 -16.34 41.74 -0.62
C LEU A 483 -15.62 42.61 -1.68
N GLY A 484 -14.74 42.02 -2.48
CA GLY A 484 -14.01 42.70 -3.55
C GLY A 484 -14.91 43.29 -4.65
N SER A 485 -16.11 42.72 -4.86
CA SER A 485 -17.07 43.27 -5.82
C SER A 485 -17.78 44.54 -5.31
N THR A 486 -17.80 44.74 -3.99
CA THR A 486 -18.51 45.86 -3.34
C THR A 486 -17.60 47.04 -3.04
N VAL A 487 -16.33 46.79 -2.70
CA VAL A 487 -15.38 47.81 -2.26
C VAL A 487 -14.68 48.46 -3.46
N ARG A 488 -14.86 49.76 -3.67
CA ARG A 488 -14.16 50.49 -4.75
C ARG A 488 -12.74 50.89 -4.33
N GLY A 489 -11.82 50.90 -5.29
CA GLY A 489 -10.40 51.22 -5.05
C GLY A 489 -10.11 52.57 -4.40
N HIS A 490 -11.02 53.55 -4.49
CA HIS A 490 -10.89 54.89 -3.89
C HIS A 490 -11.57 55.03 -2.51
N GLU A 491 -12.22 53.99 -1.98
CA GLU A 491 -12.88 54.08 -0.68
C GLU A 491 -11.90 54.23 0.49
N PRO A 492 -12.34 54.82 1.63
CA PRO A 492 -11.53 54.97 2.83
C PRO A 492 -11.02 53.64 3.37
N LEU A 493 -9.89 53.67 4.08
CA LEU A 493 -9.24 52.47 4.65
C LEU A 493 -10.20 51.65 5.53
N ALA A 494 -11.08 52.30 6.30
CA ALA A 494 -12.04 51.62 7.17
C ALA A 494 -13.03 50.74 6.38
N ALA A 495 -13.44 51.15 5.18
CA ALA A 495 -14.33 50.36 4.32
C ALA A 495 -13.61 49.18 3.64
N LYS A 496 -12.30 49.27 3.46
CA LYS A 496 -11.45 48.21 2.88
C LYS A 496 -11.03 47.15 3.90
N ARG A 497 -11.03 47.48 5.20
CA ARG A 497 -10.50 46.59 6.25
C ARG A 497 -11.13 45.19 6.26
N PRO A 498 -12.46 45.02 6.13
CA PRO A 498 -13.06 43.68 6.09
C PRO A 498 -12.59 42.82 4.91
N LEU A 499 -12.33 43.43 3.74
CA LEU A 499 -11.76 42.73 2.59
C LEU A 499 -10.33 42.28 2.88
N TRP A 500 -9.48 43.18 3.40
CA TRP A 500 -8.09 42.87 3.73
C TRP A 500 -7.97 41.79 4.81
N ASP A 501 -8.78 41.85 5.87
CA ASP A 501 -8.81 40.81 6.90
C ASP A 501 -9.22 39.44 6.31
N ALA A 502 -10.11 39.43 5.31
CA ALA A 502 -10.50 38.21 4.62
C ALA A 502 -9.39 37.67 3.71
N GLU A 503 -8.65 38.55 3.01
CA GLU A 503 -7.48 38.20 2.19
C GLU A 503 -6.31 37.67 3.07
N GLU A 504 -6.04 38.32 4.20
CA GLU A 504 -5.03 37.88 5.19
C GLU A 504 -5.37 36.47 5.72
N LEU A 505 -6.65 36.22 6.05
CA LEU A 505 -7.09 34.89 6.49
C LEU A 505 -6.97 33.85 5.37
N GLU A 506 -7.31 34.20 4.13
CA GLU A 506 -7.14 33.29 2.98
C GLU A 506 -5.66 32.93 2.78
N ALA A 507 -4.76 33.90 2.90
CA ALA A 507 -3.32 33.67 2.80
C ALA A 507 -2.82 32.74 3.91
N ALA A 508 -3.22 32.98 5.17
CA ALA A 508 -2.86 32.12 6.30
C ALA A 508 -3.36 30.68 6.13
N MET A 509 -4.59 30.49 5.64
CA MET A 509 -5.13 29.15 5.35
C MET A 509 -4.37 28.44 4.22
N ARG A 510 -3.86 29.17 3.22
CA ARG A 510 -3.02 28.60 2.16
C ARG A 510 -1.68 28.12 2.71
N GLU A 511 -1.05 28.91 3.59
CA GLU A 511 0.19 28.52 4.28
C GLU A 511 -0.02 27.27 5.14
N GLU A 512 -1.07 27.24 5.97
CA GLU A 512 -1.42 26.09 6.80
C GLU A 512 -1.64 24.82 5.94
N ARG A 513 -2.23 24.98 4.75
CA ARG A 513 -2.47 23.85 3.84
C ARG A 513 -1.15 23.27 3.27
N ILE A 514 -0.18 24.13 2.97
CA ILE A 514 1.16 23.70 2.54
C ILE A 514 1.88 22.97 3.67
N GLU A 515 1.75 23.48 4.90
CA GLU A 515 2.31 22.83 6.09
C GLU A 515 1.67 21.46 6.34
N ALA A 516 0.34 21.37 6.31
CA ALA A 516 -0.38 20.11 6.50
C ALA A 516 0.03 19.05 5.45
N TYR A 517 0.21 19.45 4.19
CA TYR A 517 0.72 18.55 3.14
C TYR A 517 2.16 18.08 3.43
N SER A 518 3.04 19.01 3.80
CA SER A 518 4.45 18.72 4.07
C SER A 518 4.60 17.80 5.28
N SER A 519 3.87 18.07 6.36
CA SER A 519 3.83 17.27 7.58
C SER A 519 3.25 15.87 7.34
N ALA A 520 2.17 15.75 6.55
CA ALA A 520 1.62 14.44 6.18
C ALA A 520 2.64 13.61 5.40
N THR A 521 3.30 14.21 4.41
CA THR A 521 4.31 13.54 3.57
C THR A 521 5.50 13.09 4.43
N ALA A 522 5.99 13.95 5.34
CA ALA A 522 7.08 13.63 6.25
C ALA A 522 6.72 12.49 7.22
N ASP A 523 5.56 12.56 7.86
CA ASP A 523 5.12 11.54 8.83
C ASP A 523 4.94 10.16 8.15
N PHE A 524 4.29 10.09 6.98
CA PHE A 524 4.22 8.83 6.25
C PHE A 524 5.58 8.35 5.74
N GLY A 525 6.46 9.26 5.33
CA GLY A 525 7.85 8.94 4.97
C GLY A 525 8.63 8.33 6.15
N HIS A 526 8.47 8.90 7.36
CA HIS A 526 9.06 8.35 8.58
C HIS A 526 8.49 6.99 8.94
N ALA A 527 7.17 6.79 8.80
CA ALA A 527 6.55 5.48 9.00
C ALA A 527 7.16 4.40 8.09
N LEU A 528 7.36 4.71 6.80
CA LEU A 528 7.99 3.79 5.84
C LEU A 528 9.49 3.58 6.08
N ALA A 529 10.19 4.57 6.64
CA ALA A 529 11.59 4.41 7.04
C ALA A 529 11.75 3.46 8.23
N VAL A 530 10.77 3.44 9.15
CA VAL A 530 10.75 2.55 10.32
C VAL A 530 10.24 1.15 9.94
N ASP A 531 9.17 1.09 9.13
CA ASP A 531 8.57 -0.14 8.60
C ASP A 531 8.23 0.01 7.11
N ALA A 532 9.15 -0.45 6.25
CA ALA A 532 8.96 -0.42 4.80
C ALA A 532 7.78 -1.26 4.30
N GLY A 533 7.22 -2.14 5.15
CA GLY A 533 6.04 -2.96 4.85
C GLY A 533 4.71 -2.31 5.21
N SER A 534 4.69 -1.10 5.78
CA SER A 534 3.45 -0.44 6.22
C SER A 534 2.55 -0.06 5.04
N GLU A 535 1.52 -0.85 4.79
CA GLU A 535 0.53 -0.58 3.74
C GLU A 535 -0.28 0.70 4.01
N GLU A 536 -0.52 1.03 5.28
CA GLU A 536 -1.30 2.21 5.66
C GLU A 536 -0.55 3.52 5.40
N ALA A 537 0.77 3.54 5.62
CA ALA A 537 1.64 4.68 5.31
C ALA A 537 1.76 4.90 3.80
N GLU A 538 1.95 3.81 3.05
CA GLU A 538 1.96 3.83 1.58
C GLU A 538 0.64 4.37 1.01
N ALA A 539 -0.49 3.86 1.50
CA ALA A 539 -1.81 4.33 1.13
C ALA A 539 -1.99 5.84 1.42
N GLY A 540 -1.49 6.30 2.57
CA GLY A 540 -1.52 7.72 2.96
C GLY A 540 -0.76 8.64 2.00
N LEU A 541 0.45 8.24 1.57
CA LEU A 541 1.21 8.98 0.55
C LEU A 541 0.53 8.94 -0.82
N CYS A 542 0.00 7.80 -1.23
CA CYS A 542 -0.68 7.67 -2.51
C CYS A 542 -1.98 8.50 -2.55
N GLU A 543 -2.70 8.59 -1.44
CA GLU A 543 -3.81 9.55 -1.28
C GLU A 543 -3.32 11.01 -1.39
N LEU A 544 -2.20 11.33 -0.73
CA LEU A 544 -1.32 12.49 -0.94
C LEU A 544 -1.28 12.96 -2.40
N PHE A 545 -0.62 12.13 -3.19
CA PHE A 545 -0.26 12.43 -4.57
C PHE A 545 -1.47 12.38 -5.49
N LEU A 546 -2.45 11.50 -5.23
CA LEU A 546 -3.67 11.47 -6.00
C LEU A 546 -4.45 12.78 -5.83
N ASP A 547 -4.72 13.24 -4.61
CA ASP A 547 -5.45 14.50 -4.36
C ASP A 547 -4.77 15.69 -5.06
N ARG A 548 -3.43 15.76 -5.00
CA ARG A 548 -2.65 16.81 -5.67
C ARG A 548 -2.66 16.69 -7.19
N TYR A 549 -2.65 15.47 -7.74
CA TYR A 549 -2.81 15.25 -9.17
C TYR A 549 -4.16 15.78 -9.65
N GLU A 550 -5.26 15.48 -8.94
CA GLU A 550 -6.60 15.91 -9.33
C GLU A 550 -6.74 17.43 -9.30
N GLU A 551 -6.13 18.07 -8.32
CA GLU A 551 -6.08 19.54 -8.25
C GLU A 551 -5.26 20.15 -9.36
N ALA A 552 -4.11 19.56 -9.68
CA ALA A 552 -3.27 19.99 -10.79
C ALA A 552 -3.99 19.82 -12.14
N GLU A 553 -4.78 18.74 -12.29
CA GLU A 553 -5.61 18.49 -13.47
C GLU A 553 -6.68 19.58 -13.63
N VAL A 554 -7.40 19.93 -12.57
CA VAL A 554 -8.38 21.04 -12.57
C VAL A 554 -7.70 22.37 -12.88
N ALA A 555 -6.51 22.62 -12.33
CA ALA A 555 -5.73 23.82 -12.57
C ALA A 555 -5.03 23.84 -13.94
N LYS A 556 -5.11 22.77 -14.73
CA LYS A 556 -4.35 22.54 -15.98
C LYS A 556 -2.83 22.70 -15.79
N ASN A 557 -2.31 22.38 -14.60
CA ASN A 557 -0.90 22.44 -14.26
C ASN A 557 -0.19 21.13 -14.62
N GLN A 558 0.35 21.06 -15.83
CA GLN A 558 1.02 19.87 -16.37
C GLN A 558 2.24 19.43 -15.56
N GLU A 559 2.99 20.37 -15.00
CA GLU A 559 4.20 20.05 -14.22
C GLU A 559 3.83 19.32 -12.93
N GLU A 560 2.84 19.83 -12.19
CA GLU A 560 2.36 19.18 -10.97
C GLU A 560 1.68 17.83 -11.25
N MET A 561 0.92 17.71 -12.34
CA MET A 561 0.34 16.42 -12.76
C MET A 561 1.45 15.38 -12.98
N LEU A 562 2.53 15.75 -13.69
CA LEU A 562 3.65 14.84 -13.94
C LEU A 562 4.42 14.46 -12.67
N LEU A 563 4.66 15.43 -11.78
CA LEU A 563 5.32 15.19 -10.50
C LEU A 563 4.55 14.18 -9.64
N ASN A 564 3.23 14.38 -9.49
CA ASN A 564 2.40 13.49 -8.68
C ASN A 564 2.19 12.12 -9.33
N ARG A 565 2.10 12.03 -10.67
CA ARG A 565 2.08 10.74 -11.37
C ARG A 565 3.36 9.95 -11.11
N ARG A 566 4.54 10.59 -11.20
CA ARG A 566 5.83 9.94 -10.88
C ARG A 566 5.93 9.53 -9.41
N ALA A 567 5.43 10.35 -8.50
CA ALA A 567 5.40 10.00 -7.08
C ALA A 567 4.54 8.73 -6.85
N LEU A 568 3.38 8.63 -7.52
CA LEU A 568 2.57 7.41 -7.49
C LEU A 568 3.28 6.20 -8.09
N GLU A 569 4.05 6.36 -9.18
CA GLU A 569 4.85 5.26 -9.75
C GLU A 569 5.90 4.70 -8.79
N VAL A 570 6.44 5.54 -7.90
CA VAL A 570 7.43 5.14 -6.88
C VAL A 570 6.76 4.47 -5.69
N HIS A 571 5.63 5.00 -5.24
CA HIS A 571 5.04 4.62 -3.96
C HIS A 571 3.90 3.59 -4.06
N ASP A 572 3.15 3.51 -5.16
CA ASP A 572 1.99 2.60 -5.30
C ASP A 572 2.39 1.19 -5.76
N ARG A 573 2.86 0.35 -4.82
CA ARG A 573 3.36 -1.01 -5.14
C ARG A 573 2.28 -1.92 -5.71
N LYS A 574 1.03 -1.75 -5.27
CA LYS A 574 -0.12 -2.54 -5.74
C LYS A 574 -0.72 -2.01 -7.06
N GLY A 575 -0.36 -0.80 -7.48
CA GLY A 575 -0.90 -0.15 -8.68
C GLY A 575 -2.36 0.31 -8.53
N THR A 576 -2.90 0.34 -7.31
CA THR A 576 -4.32 0.63 -7.03
C THR A 576 -4.67 2.09 -7.34
N TYR A 577 -3.76 3.02 -7.03
CA TYR A 577 -3.98 4.45 -7.19
C TYR A 577 -3.63 4.91 -8.60
N ARG A 578 -2.60 4.32 -9.22
CA ARG A 578 -2.28 4.55 -10.63
C ARG A 578 -3.45 4.12 -11.54
N ALA A 579 -4.10 2.99 -11.24
CA ALA A 579 -5.29 2.55 -11.97
C ALA A 579 -6.45 3.58 -11.92
N LYS A 580 -6.55 4.39 -10.86
CA LYS A 580 -7.55 5.47 -10.77
C LYS A 580 -7.23 6.66 -11.68
N LEU A 581 -5.96 6.89 -12.00
CA LEU A 581 -5.56 7.92 -12.96
C LEU A 581 -5.91 7.51 -14.39
N ASP A 582 -5.73 6.23 -14.71
CA ASP A 582 -5.93 5.73 -16.07
C ASP A 582 -7.37 5.20 -16.30
N ALA A 583 -8.29 5.48 -15.36
CA ALA A 583 -9.67 5.01 -15.42
C ALA A 583 -10.39 5.55 -16.68
N PRO A 584 -10.88 4.67 -17.57
CA PRO A 584 -11.50 5.10 -18.82
C PRO A 584 -12.84 5.81 -18.58
N GLY A 585 -13.20 6.70 -19.49
CA GLY A 585 -14.56 7.21 -19.61
C GLY A 585 -15.33 6.49 -20.71
N LYS A 586 -16.63 6.75 -20.80
CA LYS A 586 -17.55 6.10 -21.74
C LYS A 586 -18.06 7.07 -22.79
N LEU A 587 -17.99 6.68 -24.06
CA LEU A 587 -18.51 7.41 -25.19
C LEU A 587 -19.78 6.74 -25.74
N THR A 588 -20.87 7.51 -25.85
CA THR A 588 -22.12 7.10 -26.48
C THR A 588 -22.48 8.04 -27.62
N LEU A 589 -22.61 7.51 -28.84
CA LEU A 589 -22.94 8.28 -30.04
C LEU A 589 -24.16 7.69 -30.74
N ARG A 590 -25.16 8.53 -30.98
CA ARG A 590 -26.35 8.18 -31.78
C ARG A 590 -26.46 9.12 -32.97
N THR A 591 -26.81 8.59 -34.14
CA THR A 591 -26.88 9.38 -35.37
C THR A 591 -28.29 9.49 -35.89
N PHE A 592 -28.61 10.63 -36.49
CA PHE A 592 -29.94 10.96 -36.98
C PHE A 592 -29.86 11.74 -38.29
N ALA A 593 -30.98 11.82 -39.01
CA ALA A 593 -31.16 12.71 -40.14
C ALA A 593 -32.59 13.27 -40.11
N TRP A 594 -32.74 14.52 -40.54
CA TRP A 594 -34.05 15.13 -40.72
C TRP A 594 -34.69 14.60 -42.01
N THR A 595 -35.99 14.34 -41.98
CA THR A 595 -36.73 13.81 -43.14
C THR A 595 -37.61 14.86 -43.81
N CYS A 596 -37.57 16.12 -43.35
CA CYS A 596 -38.22 17.25 -43.99
C CYS A 596 -37.25 18.02 -44.90
N ASP A 597 -37.81 18.95 -45.67
CA ASP A 597 -37.13 19.77 -46.67
C ASP A 597 -36.79 21.19 -46.19
N CYS A 598 -36.86 21.46 -44.88
CA CYS A 598 -36.73 22.80 -44.29
C CYS A 598 -35.36 23.49 -44.50
N LEU A 599 -34.34 22.78 -44.97
CA LEU A 599 -33.03 23.35 -45.30
C LEU A 599 -32.84 23.55 -46.82
N SER A 600 -33.83 23.16 -47.62
CA SER A 600 -33.79 23.34 -49.07
C SER A 600 -33.90 24.83 -49.44
N PRO A 601 -33.19 25.30 -50.48
CA PRO A 601 -33.35 26.65 -50.99
C PRO A 601 -34.79 27.00 -51.36
N VAL A 602 -35.31 28.10 -50.83
CA VAL A 602 -36.65 28.62 -51.16
C VAL A 602 -36.57 29.54 -52.37
N ARG A 603 -37.16 29.12 -53.49
CA ARG A 603 -37.29 29.93 -54.72
C ARG A 603 -38.62 30.67 -54.74
N ALA A 604 -38.80 31.65 -53.85
CA ALA A 604 -40.01 32.49 -53.81
C ALA A 604 -39.73 33.92 -54.31
N ALA A 605 -40.59 34.46 -55.17
CA ALA A 605 -40.54 35.85 -55.60
C ALA A 605 -40.86 36.80 -54.43
N GLY A 606 -40.15 37.93 -54.33
CA GLY A 606 -40.38 38.92 -53.27
C GLY A 606 -39.74 38.61 -51.91
N TRP A 607 -38.83 37.65 -51.86
CA TRP A 607 -38.10 37.32 -50.64
C TRP A 607 -37.22 38.50 -50.18
N LYS A 608 -37.49 38.98 -48.97
CA LYS A 608 -36.73 40.03 -48.28
C LYS A 608 -36.34 39.53 -46.90
N VAL A 609 -35.11 39.84 -46.49
CA VAL A 609 -34.66 39.68 -45.11
C VAL A 609 -34.52 41.10 -44.57
N GLU A 610 -35.44 41.50 -43.69
CA GLU A 610 -35.44 42.81 -43.04
C GLU A 610 -35.04 42.62 -41.58
N PHE A 611 -34.02 43.34 -41.12
CA PHE A 611 -33.61 43.36 -39.71
C PHE A 611 -34.24 44.60 -39.05
N GLU A 612 -35.19 44.41 -38.11
CA GLU A 612 -35.83 45.53 -37.38
C GLU A 612 -34.87 46.21 -36.40
N ARG A 613 -35.10 47.52 -36.14
CA ARG A 613 -34.48 48.24 -35.01
C ARG A 613 -35.21 47.87 -33.71
N GLU A 614 -34.46 47.24 -32.81
CA GLU A 614 -34.70 47.06 -31.37
C GLU A 614 -36.14 46.85 -30.89
N ALA A 615 -36.49 45.60 -30.55
CA ALA A 615 -37.60 45.28 -29.66
C ALA A 615 -37.15 44.25 -28.60
N THR A 616 -37.24 44.64 -27.33
CA THR A 616 -36.99 43.81 -26.15
C THR A 616 -38.11 42.79 -25.99
N LEU A 617 -37.83 41.48 -25.97
CA LEU A 617 -38.82 40.47 -25.63
C LEU A 617 -38.24 39.30 -24.82
N ALA A 618 -39.00 38.93 -23.78
CA ALA A 618 -38.77 37.81 -22.87
C ALA A 618 -39.28 36.49 -23.46
N TRP A 619 -38.53 35.41 -23.24
CA TRP A 619 -38.83 34.04 -23.68
C TRP A 619 -39.20 33.14 -22.49
N LYS A 620 -40.07 32.15 -22.73
CA LYS A 620 -40.48 31.11 -21.76
C LYS A 620 -40.04 29.73 -22.23
N ASP A 621 -39.46 28.97 -21.30
CA ASP A 621 -38.72 27.72 -21.49
C ASP A 621 -39.52 26.51 -21.97
N GLY A 622 -38.78 25.59 -22.60
CA GLY A 622 -39.07 24.17 -22.59
C GLY A 622 -37.98 23.36 -23.31
N LEU A 623 -37.00 22.81 -22.56
CA LEU A 623 -36.32 21.50 -22.75
C LEU A 623 -34.91 21.48 -22.11
N THR A 624 -34.76 20.86 -20.93
CA THR A 624 -33.46 20.36 -20.39
C THR A 624 -33.62 19.11 -19.53
N ARG A 625 -32.51 18.36 -19.37
CA ARG A 625 -32.35 17.13 -18.56
C ARG A 625 -32.21 17.45 -17.05
N PRO A 626 -32.42 16.46 -16.15
CA PRO A 626 -32.60 16.71 -14.72
C PRO A 626 -31.29 17.02 -13.99
N GLY A 627 -31.21 18.15 -13.26
CA GLY A 627 -30.32 18.28 -12.10
C GLY A 627 -29.53 19.57 -11.89
N GLU A 628 -29.34 20.44 -12.88
CA GLU A 628 -28.53 21.65 -12.71
C GLU A 628 -29.31 22.93 -13.01
N ALA A 629 -29.30 23.86 -12.05
CA ALA A 629 -29.84 25.20 -12.20
C ALA A 629 -28.96 26.00 -13.16
N ILE A 630 -29.53 26.40 -14.30
CA ILE A 630 -28.87 27.29 -15.26
C ILE A 630 -29.05 28.72 -14.75
N GLN A 631 -27.95 29.46 -14.63
CA GLN A 631 -28.00 30.89 -14.37
C GLN A 631 -28.41 31.61 -15.67
N GLU A 632 -29.64 32.11 -15.66
CA GLU A 632 -30.31 32.90 -16.71
C GLU A 632 -29.44 34.07 -17.19
N TRP A 633 -29.34 34.27 -18.51
CA TRP A 633 -28.93 35.54 -19.09
C TRP A 633 -29.88 35.89 -20.25
N ASP A 634 -30.47 37.08 -20.18
CA ASP A 634 -31.34 37.68 -21.20
C ASP A 634 -30.60 37.83 -22.54
N GLU A 635 -30.93 37.01 -23.53
CA GLU A 635 -30.37 37.11 -24.89
C GLU A 635 -31.32 37.88 -25.83
N PRO A 636 -30.87 38.94 -26.52
CA PRO A 636 -31.64 39.56 -27.58
C PRO A 636 -31.64 38.66 -28.83
N VAL A 637 -32.79 38.04 -29.11
CA VAL A 637 -33.05 37.29 -30.36
C VAL A 637 -33.30 38.28 -31.51
N PRO A 638 -32.71 38.11 -32.71
CA PRO A 638 -33.10 38.85 -33.90
C PRO A 638 -34.58 38.56 -34.21
N LYS A 639 -35.46 39.55 -34.00
CA LYS A 639 -36.91 39.29 -33.96
C LYS A 639 -37.66 39.45 -35.28
N ALA A 640 -36.99 39.72 -36.39
CA ALA A 640 -37.67 39.87 -37.66
C ALA A 640 -36.93 39.14 -38.78
N THR A 641 -37.51 38.03 -39.20
CA THR A 641 -37.45 37.58 -40.59
C THR A 641 -38.90 37.52 -41.02
N THR A 642 -39.39 38.52 -41.74
CA THR A 642 -40.63 38.40 -42.52
C THR A 642 -40.34 37.45 -43.67
N PHE A 643 -40.48 36.17 -43.39
CA PHE A 643 -40.43 35.14 -44.43
C PHE A 643 -41.70 35.25 -45.30
N PRO A 644 -41.63 34.95 -46.59
CA PRO A 644 -42.83 34.72 -47.40
C PRO A 644 -43.74 33.71 -46.67
N ALA A 645 -45.04 34.01 -46.58
CA ALA A 645 -45.99 33.14 -45.88
C ALA A 645 -45.87 31.69 -46.40
N GLY A 646 -45.56 30.75 -45.51
CA GLY A 646 -45.39 29.32 -45.83
C GLY A 646 -43.95 28.87 -46.14
N ALA A 647 -42.97 29.77 -46.23
CA ALA A 647 -41.58 29.38 -46.44
C ALA A 647 -41.00 28.67 -45.20
N ARG A 648 -40.41 27.48 -45.41
CA ARG A 648 -39.83 26.68 -44.34
C ARG A 648 -38.33 26.87 -44.29
N PHE A 649 -37.85 27.72 -43.39
CA PHE A 649 -36.41 27.90 -43.16
C PHE A 649 -36.04 27.29 -41.81
N GLY A 650 -35.10 26.34 -41.79
CA GLY A 650 -34.64 25.71 -40.56
C GLY A 650 -35.66 24.75 -39.93
N HIS A 651 -35.14 23.78 -39.20
CA HIS A 651 -35.93 22.82 -38.43
C HIS A 651 -36.58 23.49 -37.22
N THR A 652 -37.68 22.89 -36.79
CA THR A 652 -38.37 23.16 -35.53
C THR A 652 -38.43 21.87 -34.73
N GLU A 653 -38.80 21.94 -33.46
CA GLU A 653 -39.00 20.74 -32.62
C GLU A 653 -40.03 19.75 -33.20
N LYS A 654 -40.95 20.24 -34.04
CA LYS A 654 -41.97 19.42 -34.71
C LYS A 654 -41.46 18.74 -35.98
N CYS A 655 -40.24 19.04 -36.44
CA CYS A 655 -39.72 18.42 -37.65
C CYS A 655 -39.44 16.93 -37.42
N PRO A 656 -39.76 16.05 -38.37
CA PRO A 656 -39.49 14.63 -38.24
C PRO A 656 -37.99 14.35 -38.37
N ARG A 657 -37.45 13.60 -37.41
CA ARG A 657 -36.05 13.18 -37.33
C ARG A 657 -36.00 11.66 -37.20
N LYS A 658 -35.20 11.00 -38.05
CA LYS A 658 -35.06 9.54 -38.08
C LYS A 658 -33.66 9.14 -37.61
N GLU A 659 -33.56 8.11 -36.77
CA GLU A 659 -32.28 7.53 -36.39
C GLU A 659 -31.62 6.84 -37.60
N ILE A 660 -30.36 7.15 -37.85
CA ILE A 660 -29.50 6.51 -38.84
C ILE A 660 -28.61 5.53 -38.09
N ARG A 661 -28.68 4.25 -38.44
CA ARG A 661 -27.86 3.20 -37.84
C ARG A 661 -26.80 2.72 -38.82
N GLY A 662 -25.69 2.19 -38.31
CA GLY A 662 -24.61 1.64 -39.12
C GLY A 662 -23.60 2.65 -39.64
N ALA A 663 -23.54 3.88 -39.11
CA ALA A 663 -22.51 4.83 -39.52
C ALA A 663 -21.16 4.43 -38.90
N ARG A 664 -20.12 4.25 -39.72
CA ARG A 664 -18.78 3.89 -39.23
C ARG A 664 -18.16 5.05 -38.46
N VAL A 665 -17.53 4.77 -37.34
CA VAL A 665 -16.93 5.79 -36.48
C VAL A 665 -15.42 5.57 -36.41
N THR A 666 -14.65 6.58 -36.80
CA THR A 666 -13.21 6.64 -36.55
C THR A 666 -12.91 7.63 -35.45
N VAL A 667 -12.00 7.28 -34.54
CA VAL A 667 -11.58 8.12 -33.41
C VAL A 667 -10.09 8.37 -33.50
N ALA A 668 -9.68 9.63 -33.36
CA ALA A 668 -8.29 10.05 -33.22
C ALA A 668 -8.12 10.82 -31.90
N CYS A 669 -7.13 10.44 -31.09
CA CYS A 669 -6.77 11.20 -29.89
C CYS A 669 -5.97 12.45 -30.29
N TYR A 670 -6.28 13.61 -29.69
CA TYR A 670 -5.43 14.79 -29.85
C TYR A 670 -4.16 14.64 -29.00
N ALA A 671 -3.02 14.96 -29.59
CA ALA A 671 -1.74 15.00 -28.88
C ALA A 671 -1.04 16.34 -29.16
N GLU A 672 -0.27 16.84 -28.19
CA GLU A 672 0.60 17.98 -28.43
C GLU A 672 1.78 17.57 -29.34
N SER A 673 1.91 18.24 -30.47
CA SER A 673 3.06 18.11 -31.38
C SER A 673 3.37 19.46 -32.02
N GLY A 674 4.63 19.88 -31.96
CA GLY A 674 5.07 21.15 -32.54
C GLY A 674 4.27 22.36 -32.03
N ARG A 675 3.96 22.39 -30.71
CA ARG A 675 3.16 23.44 -30.04
C ARG A 675 1.67 23.49 -30.43
N ARG A 676 1.14 22.44 -31.04
CA ARG A 676 -0.27 22.34 -31.46
C ARG A 676 -0.89 21.03 -31.00
N LEU A 677 -2.19 21.03 -30.76
CA LEU A 677 -3.00 19.83 -30.67
C LEU A 677 -3.24 19.31 -32.08
N VAL A 678 -2.60 18.20 -32.42
CA VAL A 678 -2.76 17.53 -33.71
C VAL A 678 -3.53 16.23 -33.53
N GLU A 679 -4.30 15.88 -34.55
CA GLU A 679 -5.00 14.59 -34.62
C GLU A 679 -3.94 13.46 -34.70
N GLY A 680 -4.02 12.50 -33.78
CA GLY A 680 -3.24 11.27 -33.85
C GLY A 680 -3.73 10.34 -34.97
N ALA A 681 -3.17 9.13 -35.05
CA ALA A 681 -3.59 8.14 -36.02
C ALA A 681 -5.07 7.74 -35.79
N PRO A 682 -5.97 7.94 -36.77
CA PRO A 682 -7.38 7.56 -36.61
C PRO A 682 -7.51 6.04 -36.59
N ARG A 683 -8.36 5.52 -35.70
CA ARG A 683 -8.74 4.10 -35.63
C ARG A 683 -10.25 3.94 -35.74
N GLU A 684 -10.71 2.93 -36.47
CA GLU A 684 -12.14 2.57 -36.49
C GLU A 684 -12.51 1.89 -35.18
N VAL A 685 -13.60 2.33 -34.54
CA VAL A 685 -14.03 1.84 -33.22
C VAL A 685 -15.38 1.12 -33.24
N GLY A 686 -16.08 1.12 -34.38
CA GLY A 686 -17.36 0.47 -34.56
C GLY A 686 -18.33 1.28 -35.41
N VAL A 687 -19.62 0.98 -35.27
CA VAL A 687 -20.72 1.64 -35.99
C VAL A 687 -21.79 2.17 -35.02
N THR A 688 -22.52 3.21 -35.41
CA THR A 688 -23.60 3.78 -34.59
C THR A 688 -24.87 2.91 -34.55
N PRO A 689 -25.65 2.92 -33.46
CA PRO A 689 -25.36 3.60 -32.19
C PRO A 689 -24.18 2.95 -31.46
N LEU A 690 -23.23 3.78 -31.03
CA LEU A 690 -22.18 3.35 -30.12
C LEU A 690 -22.69 3.55 -28.70
N GLU A 691 -22.66 2.50 -27.90
CA GLU A 691 -23.14 2.52 -26.52
C GLU A 691 -21.98 2.22 -25.57
N GLY A 692 -21.58 3.24 -24.79
CA GLY A 692 -20.61 3.08 -23.71
C GLY A 692 -19.21 2.62 -24.11
N LEU A 693 -18.70 3.02 -25.29
CA LEU A 693 -17.34 2.70 -25.73
C LEU A 693 -16.33 3.27 -24.72
N GLU A 694 -15.49 2.40 -24.15
CA GLU A 694 -14.45 2.84 -23.22
C GLU A 694 -13.27 3.46 -23.96
N LEU A 695 -12.92 4.68 -23.57
CA LEU A 695 -11.78 5.43 -24.07
C LEU A 695 -10.96 5.95 -22.87
N PRO A 696 -9.62 5.98 -22.96
CA PRO A 696 -8.81 6.70 -21.99
C PRO A 696 -9.30 8.15 -21.86
N HIS A 697 -9.12 8.76 -20.69
CA HIS A 697 -9.44 10.18 -20.54
C HIS A 697 -8.65 11.02 -21.57
N GLY A 698 -9.23 12.08 -22.11
CA GLY A 698 -8.56 12.95 -23.08
C GLY A 698 -9.49 13.64 -24.07
N SER A 699 -8.89 14.42 -24.98
CA SER A 699 -9.60 15.07 -26.09
C SER A 699 -9.46 14.24 -27.37
N TYR A 700 -10.56 14.05 -28.07
CA TYR A 700 -10.61 13.23 -29.28
C TYR A 700 -11.37 13.93 -30.39
N LEU A 701 -11.06 13.58 -31.63
CA LEU A 701 -11.91 13.82 -32.78
C LEU A 701 -12.55 12.50 -33.23
N CYS A 702 -13.88 12.45 -33.20
CA CYS A 702 -14.64 11.40 -33.84
C CYS A 702 -15.05 11.87 -35.24
N VAL A 703 -14.81 11.06 -36.27
CA VAL A 703 -15.37 11.28 -37.61
C VAL A 703 -16.38 10.17 -37.89
N LEU A 704 -17.62 10.56 -38.13
CA LEU A 704 -18.73 9.65 -38.39
C LEU A 704 -18.98 9.61 -39.89
N HIS A 705 -18.84 8.42 -40.47
CA HIS A 705 -19.04 8.15 -41.89
C HIS A 705 -20.44 7.53 -42.08
N PRO A 706 -21.40 8.25 -42.68
CA PRO A 706 -22.74 7.75 -42.88
C PRO A 706 -22.76 6.52 -43.80
N PRO A 707 -23.72 5.59 -43.62
CA PRO A 707 -23.85 4.41 -44.48
C PRO A 707 -24.34 4.77 -45.88
N ASP A 708 -25.14 5.83 -46.00
CA ASP A 708 -25.62 6.37 -47.27
C ASP A 708 -24.68 7.51 -47.73
N PRO A 709 -24.04 7.39 -48.92
CA PRO A 709 -23.10 8.38 -49.44
C PRO A 709 -23.75 9.72 -49.81
N ALA A 710 -25.08 9.83 -49.81
CA ALA A 710 -25.77 11.10 -49.98
C ALA A 710 -25.53 12.07 -48.81
N PHE A 711 -25.17 11.54 -47.63
CA PHE A 711 -24.83 12.33 -46.45
C PHE A 711 -23.32 12.61 -46.37
N VAL A 712 -22.96 13.76 -45.81
CA VAL A 712 -21.57 14.17 -45.63
C VAL A 712 -21.02 13.61 -44.30
N PRO A 713 -19.77 13.11 -44.24
CA PRO A 713 -19.13 12.75 -42.99
C PRO A 713 -19.05 13.91 -42.00
N VAL A 714 -19.25 13.63 -40.72
CA VAL A 714 -19.36 14.66 -39.67
C VAL A 714 -18.19 14.56 -38.69
N ARG A 715 -17.57 15.71 -38.42
CA ARG A 715 -16.51 15.89 -37.42
C ARG A 715 -17.12 16.22 -36.07
N VAL A 716 -16.86 15.39 -35.07
CA VAL A 716 -17.44 15.48 -33.72
C VAL A 716 -16.30 15.43 -32.69
N PRO A 717 -15.78 16.59 -32.27
CA PRO A 717 -14.84 16.66 -31.15
C PRO A 717 -15.53 16.18 -29.87
N VAL A 718 -14.86 15.36 -29.08
CA VAL A 718 -15.35 14.84 -27.79
C VAL A 718 -14.28 14.93 -26.72
N ARG A 719 -14.67 15.18 -25.47
CA ARG A 719 -13.77 15.15 -24.31
C ARG A 719 -14.23 14.04 -23.37
N ILE A 720 -13.33 13.10 -23.11
CA ILE A 720 -13.58 11.97 -22.20
C ILE A 720 -12.90 12.28 -20.87
N ASP A 721 -13.70 12.45 -19.81
CA ASP A 721 -13.18 12.62 -18.45
C ASP A 721 -13.06 11.26 -17.73
N ARG A 722 -12.25 11.20 -16.66
CA ARG A 722 -12.04 9.96 -15.86
C ARG A 722 -13.36 9.47 -15.26
N ASN A 723 -13.72 8.22 -15.52
CA ASN A 723 -15.02 7.63 -15.17
C ASN A 723 -16.25 8.42 -15.67
N GLY A 724 -16.06 9.39 -16.58
CA GLY A 724 -17.10 10.23 -17.12
C GLY A 724 -17.90 9.54 -18.23
N ALA A 725 -19.07 10.07 -18.55
CA ALA A 725 -19.88 9.60 -19.67
C ALA A 725 -20.16 10.76 -20.64
N TRP A 726 -19.64 10.66 -21.86
CA TRP A 726 -19.96 11.57 -22.95
C TRP A 726 -21.07 10.97 -23.81
N MET A 727 -22.19 11.66 -23.92
CA MET A 727 -23.31 11.25 -24.77
C MET A 727 -23.68 12.36 -25.74
N GLN A 728 -23.76 12.04 -27.03
CA GLN A 728 -24.10 13.01 -28.06
C GLN A 728 -24.94 12.40 -29.18
N GLU A 729 -25.96 13.16 -29.59
CA GLU A 729 -26.72 12.88 -30.79
C GLU A 729 -26.18 13.73 -31.95
N VAL A 730 -25.89 13.10 -33.08
CA VAL A 730 -25.25 13.74 -34.23
C VAL A 730 -26.20 13.70 -35.42
N ASN A 731 -26.41 14.84 -36.09
CA ASN A 731 -27.18 14.89 -37.33
C ASN A 731 -26.29 14.75 -38.56
N PHE A 732 -26.73 13.92 -39.49
CA PHE A 732 -26.23 13.90 -40.86
C PHE A 732 -27.04 14.86 -41.74
N TYR A 733 -26.32 15.55 -42.61
CA TYR A 733 -26.88 16.42 -43.64
C TYR A 733 -26.36 16.00 -45.01
N ARG A 734 -27.20 16.15 -46.03
CA ARG A 734 -26.82 15.93 -47.43
C ARG A 734 -25.94 17.06 -47.91
N ALA A 735 -25.08 16.78 -48.89
CA ALA A 735 -24.22 17.81 -49.49
C ALA A 735 -25.03 19.02 -50.01
N ALA A 736 -26.22 18.78 -50.55
CA ALA A 736 -27.12 19.84 -51.02
C ALA A 736 -27.74 20.68 -49.88
N GLU A 737 -27.74 20.23 -48.63
CA GLU A 737 -28.27 20.98 -47.48
C GLU A 737 -27.21 21.91 -46.89
N ILE A 738 -25.92 21.62 -47.09
CA ILE A 738 -24.80 22.44 -46.64
C ILE A 738 -24.45 23.47 -47.73
N PRO A 739 -24.43 24.78 -47.43
CA PRO A 739 -24.02 25.78 -48.42
C PRO A 739 -22.58 25.57 -48.89
N GLU A 740 -22.30 25.98 -50.14
CA GLU A 740 -20.94 25.89 -50.69
C GLU A 740 -19.96 26.73 -49.86
N GLY A 741 -18.81 26.14 -49.50
CA GLY A 741 -17.80 26.78 -48.68
C GLY A 741 -18.11 26.81 -47.18
N PHE A 742 -19.18 26.15 -46.72
CA PHE A 742 -19.52 26.02 -45.30
C PHE A 742 -19.13 24.65 -44.75
N VAL A 743 -18.91 24.59 -43.44
CA VAL A 743 -18.70 23.35 -42.70
C VAL A 743 -19.75 23.20 -41.60
N GLN A 744 -20.07 21.96 -41.26
CA GLN A 744 -20.98 21.65 -40.16
C GLN A 744 -20.26 21.76 -38.82
N VAL A 745 -20.86 22.49 -37.90
CA VAL A 745 -20.54 22.42 -36.48
C VAL A 745 -21.62 21.58 -35.81
N ALA A 746 -21.27 20.36 -35.41
CA ALA A 746 -22.20 19.47 -34.72
C ALA A 746 -22.63 20.07 -33.38
N GLY A 747 -23.93 20.03 -33.10
CA GLY A 747 -24.52 20.50 -31.85
C GLY A 747 -24.12 19.63 -30.66
N GLY A 748 -24.45 20.07 -29.45
CA GLY A 748 -24.06 19.39 -28.20
C GLY A 748 -23.22 20.26 -27.26
N PRO A 749 -22.77 19.68 -26.13
CA PRO A 749 -22.07 20.41 -25.08
C PRO A 749 -20.66 20.84 -25.51
N TYR A 750 -20.20 21.97 -24.99
CA TYR A 750 -18.83 22.44 -25.13
C TYR A 750 -18.42 23.31 -23.93
N LEU A 751 -17.11 23.43 -23.70
CA LEU A 751 -16.55 24.30 -22.67
C LEU A 751 -16.37 25.73 -23.19
N SER A 752 -17.23 26.63 -22.73
CA SER A 752 -17.17 28.07 -22.98
C SER A 752 -16.27 28.79 -21.97
N SER A 753 -15.64 29.87 -22.39
CA SER A 753 -14.92 30.80 -21.54
C SER A 753 -15.88 31.73 -20.80
N GLY A 754 -15.65 31.90 -19.48
CA GLY A 754 -16.37 32.86 -18.64
C GLY A 754 -16.19 34.31 -19.13
N ILE A 755 -17.12 35.18 -18.74
CA ILE A 755 -17.28 36.55 -19.25
C ILE A 755 -16.17 37.53 -18.79
N ALA A 756 -15.20 37.12 -17.96
CA ALA A 756 -14.22 38.03 -17.38
C ALA A 756 -12.77 37.75 -17.79
N ASP A 757 -12.03 38.82 -18.03
CA ASP A 757 -10.56 38.92 -18.19
C ASP A 757 -9.72 38.23 -17.08
N SER A 758 -10.36 37.61 -16.07
CA SER A 758 -9.72 36.94 -14.93
C SER A 758 -9.48 35.43 -15.12
N GLY A 759 -9.93 34.84 -16.23
CA GLY A 759 -9.41 33.56 -16.72
C GLY A 759 -9.71 32.29 -15.92
N LYS A 760 -10.81 32.17 -15.15
CA LYS A 760 -11.02 30.97 -14.31
C LYS A 760 -12.39 30.29 -14.23
N GLU A 761 -13.42 30.68 -14.98
CA GLU A 761 -14.69 29.91 -14.97
C GLU A 761 -15.03 29.41 -16.38
N GLU A 762 -14.59 28.18 -16.70
CA GLU A 762 -15.10 27.45 -17.86
C GLU A 762 -16.50 26.94 -17.55
N MET A 763 -17.49 27.27 -18.40
CA MET A 763 -18.87 26.81 -18.23
C MET A 763 -19.24 25.86 -19.36
N VAL A 764 -19.86 24.72 -19.02
CA VAL A 764 -20.45 23.83 -20.01
C VAL A 764 -21.69 24.51 -20.60
N ARG A 765 -21.70 24.74 -21.91
CA ARG A 765 -22.84 25.27 -22.66
C ARG A 765 -23.27 24.29 -23.73
N ALA A 766 -24.55 24.30 -24.08
CA ALA A 766 -25.05 23.60 -25.26
C ALA A 766 -25.16 24.56 -26.45
N CYS A 767 -24.86 24.07 -27.64
CA CYS A 767 -25.09 24.81 -28.89
C CYS A 767 -25.75 23.86 -29.88
N ALA A 768 -26.79 24.32 -30.58
CA ALA A 768 -27.46 23.55 -31.62
C ALA A 768 -26.57 23.42 -32.87
N ASP A 769 -26.96 22.55 -33.80
CA ASP A 769 -26.29 22.41 -35.10
C ASP A 769 -26.40 23.70 -35.91
N TYR A 770 -25.34 24.06 -36.63
CA TYR A 770 -25.35 25.12 -37.63
C TYR A 770 -24.23 24.89 -38.65
N PHE A 771 -24.32 25.59 -39.78
CA PHE A 771 -23.25 25.67 -40.75
C PHE A 771 -22.53 27.00 -40.62
N ILE A 772 -21.21 27.01 -40.74
CA ILE A 772 -20.40 28.23 -40.72
C ILE A 772 -19.49 28.27 -41.93
N ALA A 773 -19.33 29.44 -42.53
CA ALA A 773 -18.41 29.63 -43.65
C ALA A 773 -16.99 29.26 -43.21
N ARG A 774 -16.30 28.43 -44.00
CA ARG A 774 -14.93 27.99 -43.73
C ARG A 774 -13.97 29.17 -43.67
N PHE A 775 -14.19 30.19 -44.49
CA PHE A 775 -13.39 31.41 -44.59
C PHE A 775 -14.26 32.65 -44.30
N PRO A 776 -13.66 33.79 -43.92
CA PRO A 776 -14.40 35.05 -43.81
C PRO A 776 -14.87 35.53 -45.20
N VAL A 777 -15.84 36.44 -45.21
CA VAL A 777 -16.28 37.13 -46.44
C VAL A 777 -15.09 37.87 -47.02
N THR A 778 -14.83 37.66 -48.31
CA THR A 778 -13.73 38.32 -49.01
C THR A 778 -14.16 39.64 -49.64
N ILE A 779 -13.19 40.48 -49.98
CA ILE A 779 -13.40 41.70 -50.76
C ILE A 779 -14.09 41.37 -52.09
N GLY A 780 -13.72 40.27 -52.74
CA GLY A 780 -14.35 39.80 -53.97
C GLY A 780 -15.81 39.42 -53.77
N ASP A 781 -16.15 38.75 -52.67
CA ASP A 781 -17.54 38.41 -52.33
C ASP A 781 -18.38 39.67 -52.11
N TYR A 782 -17.84 40.61 -51.34
CA TYR A 782 -18.52 41.86 -50.99
C TYR A 782 -18.67 42.79 -52.21
N THR A 783 -17.67 42.86 -53.08
CA THR A 783 -17.73 43.66 -54.32
C THR A 783 -18.81 43.12 -55.25
N ARG A 784 -18.99 41.80 -55.35
CA ARG A 784 -20.09 41.21 -56.14
C ARG A 784 -21.47 41.64 -55.65
N TRP A 785 -21.64 41.83 -54.34
CA TRP A 785 -22.88 42.40 -53.80
C TRP A 785 -23.10 43.85 -54.27
N LEU A 786 -22.06 44.69 -54.20
CA LEU A 786 -22.14 46.08 -54.65
C LEU A 786 -22.42 46.17 -56.17
N ASP A 787 -21.82 45.28 -56.96
CA ASP A 787 -22.08 45.16 -58.41
C ASP A 787 -23.54 44.73 -58.67
N ASP A 788 -24.07 43.78 -57.92
CA ASP A 788 -25.48 43.36 -58.00
C ASP A 788 -26.43 44.52 -57.62
N LEU A 789 -26.08 45.34 -56.62
CA LEU A 789 -26.85 46.56 -56.29
C LEU A 789 -26.86 47.54 -57.46
N ALA A 790 -25.72 47.77 -58.11
CA ALA A 790 -25.66 48.61 -59.31
C ALA A 790 -26.52 48.04 -60.45
N ALA A 791 -26.40 46.74 -60.75
CA ALA A 791 -27.14 46.06 -61.80
C ALA A 791 -28.66 46.05 -61.57
N SER A 792 -29.08 46.06 -60.30
CA SER A 792 -30.49 46.10 -59.89
C SER A 792 -31.12 47.51 -59.91
N GLY A 793 -30.41 48.53 -60.39
CA GLY A 793 -30.87 49.92 -60.41
C GLY A 793 -30.77 50.63 -59.05
N ARG A 794 -30.12 50.00 -58.07
CA ARG A 794 -29.93 50.51 -56.69
C ARG A 794 -28.54 51.10 -56.46
N ALA A 795 -27.91 51.61 -57.53
CA ALA A 795 -26.57 52.18 -57.46
C ALA A 795 -26.42 53.34 -56.45
N GLY A 796 -27.50 54.08 -56.18
CA GLY A 796 -27.53 55.16 -55.18
C GLY A 796 -27.32 54.70 -53.73
N GLU A 797 -27.47 53.40 -53.43
CA GLU A 797 -27.27 52.85 -52.10
C GLU A 797 -25.80 52.47 -51.82
N ILE A 798 -24.98 52.32 -52.88
CA ILE A 798 -23.58 51.89 -52.78
C ILE A 798 -22.74 52.83 -51.89
N PRO A 799 -22.87 54.17 -51.97
CA PRO A 799 -22.17 55.08 -51.05
C PRO A 799 -22.51 54.87 -49.57
N ALA A 800 -23.63 54.22 -49.22
CA ALA A 800 -23.96 53.89 -47.82
C ALA A 800 -23.27 52.59 -47.34
N HIS A 801 -22.92 51.70 -48.27
CA HIS A 801 -22.36 50.36 -47.98
C HIS A 801 -20.90 50.15 -48.38
N ALA A 802 -20.32 51.07 -49.14
CA ALA A 802 -18.91 51.03 -49.52
C ALA A 802 -17.99 51.01 -48.27
N PRO A 803 -16.92 50.19 -48.24
CA PRO A 803 -15.95 50.21 -47.15
C PRO A 803 -15.34 51.60 -46.95
N ARG A 804 -15.23 52.01 -45.69
CA ARG A 804 -14.86 53.39 -45.30
C ARG A 804 -14.15 53.48 -43.96
N ASP A 805 -13.41 54.57 -43.76
CA ASP A 805 -12.92 55.01 -42.45
C ASP A 805 -13.27 56.49 -42.18
N SER A 806 -12.63 57.10 -41.19
CA SER A 806 -12.80 58.52 -40.86
C SER A 806 -12.31 59.48 -41.97
N THR A 807 -11.54 58.99 -42.94
CA THR A 807 -10.99 59.78 -44.06
C THR A 807 -11.84 59.69 -45.32
N GLY A 808 -12.72 58.70 -45.43
CA GLY A 808 -13.67 58.57 -46.53
C GLY A 808 -13.85 57.13 -47.02
N GLN A 809 -14.45 56.98 -48.21
CA GLN A 809 -14.67 55.69 -48.86
C GLN A 809 -13.41 55.20 -49.59
N PHE A 810 -13.15 53.90 -49.56
CA PHE A 810 -11.96 53.31 -50.18
C PHE A 810 -12.11 52.96 -51.67
N GLY A 811 -13.30 53.13 -52.22
CA GLY A 811 -13.60 52.79 -53.60
C GLY A 811 -14.76 53.59 -54.17
N ALA A 812 -15.02 53.39 -55.46
CA ALA A 812 -16.13 54.02 -56.16
C ALA A 812 -16.64 53.12 -57.29
N LEU A 813 -17.90 53.33 -57.67
CA LEU A 813 -18.49 52.71 -58.85
C LEU A 813 -17.90 53.31 -60.14
N ALA A 814 -17.45 52.47 -61.06
CA ALA A 814 -17.07 52.84 -62.41
C ALA A 814 -17.53 51.74 -63.39
N ASN A 815 -18.14 52.14 -64.52
CA ASN A 815 -18.65 51.21 -65.54
C ASN A 815 -19.56 50.09 -64.98
N GLY A 816 -20.40 50.42 -63.99
CA GLY A 816 -21.32 49.46 -63.36
C GLY A 816 -20.67 48.46 -62.41
N ARG A 817 -19.38 48.60 -62.09
CA ARG A 817 -18.67 47.79 -61.10
C ARG A 817 -18.00 48.62 -60.02
N PHE A 818 -17.95 48.11 -58.80
CA PHE A 818 -17.29 48.78 -57.69
C PHE A 818 -15.78 48.47 -57.72
N HIS A 819 -14.95 49.51 -57.63
CA HIS A 819 -13.51 49.39 -57.65
C HIS A 819 -12.89 50.03 -56.41
N PHE A 820 -12.02 49.29 -55.72
CA PHE A 820 -11.15 49.85 -54.68
C PHE A 820 -10.10 50.75 -55.33
N LYS A 821 -9.96 51.97 -54.81
CA LYS A 821 -9.02 52.99 -55.30
C LYS A 821 -7.89 53.26 -54.31
N ALA A 822 -8.12 53.03 -53.02
CA ALA A 822 -7.12 53.17 -51.97
C ALA A 822 -6.36 51.85 -51.76
N PRO A 823 -5.06 51.90 -51.38
CA PRO A 823 -4.35 50.73 -50.88
C PRO A 823 -4.94 50.26 -49.54
N VAL A 824 -4.53 49.08 -49.08
CA VAL A 824 -4.91 48.56 -47.76
C VAL A 824 -4.55 49.58 -46.67
N PRO A 825 -5.49 49.95 -45.76
CA PRO A 825 -5.30 51.04 -44.80
C PRO A 825 -4.04 50.92 -43.95
N GLY A 826 -3.22 51.97 -43.96
CA GLY A 826 -1.95 52.00 -43.23
C GLY A 826 -0.79 51.27 -43.93
N THR A 827 -0.97 50.85 -45.18
CA THR A 827 0.07 50.17 -45.98
C THR A 827 0.15 50.75 -47.41
N ARG A 828 1.14 50.28 -48.20
CA ARG A 828 1.22 50.54 -49.66
C ARG A 828 0.70 49.38 -50.52
N GLN A 829 0.11 48.36 -49.90
CA GLN A 829 -0.33 47.14 -50.58
C GLN A 829 -1.62 47.41 -51.39
N PRO A 830 -1.70 47.01 -52.66
CA PRO A 830 -2.95 47.06 -53.42
C PRO A 830 -3.98 46.08 -52.83
N VAL A 831 -5.27 46.42 -52.95
CA VAL A 831 -6.35 45.55 -52.47
C VAL A 831 -6.59 44.41 -53.47
N GLU A 832 -6.59 43.17 -52.99
CA GLU A 832 -6.87 41.99 -53.80
C GLU A 832 -8.23 41.37 -53.46
N PRO A 833 -8.94 40.75 -54.44
CA PRO A 833 -10.25 40.15 -54.20
C PRO A 833 -10.26 39.05 -53.14
N GLY A 834 -9.15 38.33 -52.95
CA GLY A 834 -9.05 37.23 -51.99
C GLY A 834 -8.89 37.67 -50.53
N PHE A 835 -8.63 38.96 -50.27
CA PHE A 835 -8.48 39.47 -48.91
C PHE A 835 -9.82 39.45 -48.15
N PRO A 836 -9.83 39.22 -46.82
CA PRO A 836 -11.03 39.40 -46.01
C PRO A 836 -11.58 40.83 -46.15
N VAL A 837 -12.90 40.99 -46.16
CA VAL A 837 -13.53 42.31 -46.12
C VAL A 837 -13.24 43.01 -44.79
N TYR A 838 -13.00 44.32 -44.84
CA TYR A 838 -12.70 45.16 -43.69
C TYR A 838 -13.34 46.53 -43.85
N ASN A 839 -13.32 47.34 -42.80
CA ASN A 839 -13.87 48.71 -42.81
C ASN A 839 -15.34 48.77 -43.25
N ILE A 840 -16.10 47.74 -42.86
CA ILE A 840 -17.55 47.67 -42.97
C ILE A 840 -18.17 47.84 -41.59
N THR A 841 -19.37 48.39 -41.53
CA THR A 841 -20.13 48.50 -40.28
C THR A 841 -20.88 47.20 -39.98
N TRP A 842 -21.42 47.09 -38.78
CA TRP A 842 -22.31 45.97 -38.42
C TRP A 842 -23.57 45.94 -39.31
N HIS A 843 -24.11 47.12 -39.64
CA HIS A 843 -25.26 47.24 -40.54
C HIS A 843 -24.94 46.77 -41.96
N ASP A 844 -23.75 47.08 -42.46
CA ASP A 844 -23.29 46.63 -43.78
C ASP A 844 -23.16 45.11 -43.85
N ALA A 845 -22.61 44.50 -42.79
CA ALA A 845 -22.48 43.06 -42.69
C ALA A 845 -23.86 42.36 -42.67
N LEU A 846 -24.85 42.94 -41.99
CA LEU A 846 -26.23 42.44 -42.04
C LEU A 846 -26.87 42.62 -43.41
N ALA A 847 -26.69 43.77 -44.07
CA ALA A 847 -27.20 44.00 -45.41
C ALA A 847 -26.61 42.99 -46.42
N TYR A 848 -25.32 42.68 -46.30
CA TYR A 848 -24.67 41.62 -47.06
C TYR A 848 -25.29 40.24 -46.76
N CYS A 849 -25.54 39.90 -45.50
CA CYS A 849 -26.24 38.66 -45.13
C CYS A 849 -27.65 38.59 -45.73
N ALA A 850 -28.41 39.68 -45.74
CA ALA A 850 -29.73 39.75 -46.36
C ALA A 850 -29.66 39.55 -47.88
N TRP A 851 -28.70 40.18 -48.57
CA TRP A 851 -28.49 39.96 -50.00
C TRP A 851 -28.07 38.52 -50.31
N ARG A 852 -27.09 37.99 -49.59
CA ARG A 852 -26.59 36.62 -49.80
C ARG A 852 -27.68 35.61 -49.55
N SER A 853 -28.50 35.87 -48.53
CA SER A 853 -29.74 35.15 -48.32
C SER A 853 -30.56 35.25 -49.59
N ALA A 854 -31.14 36.42 -49.90
CA ALA A 854 -32.03 36.67 -51.03
C ALA A 854 -31.61 36.00 -52.35
N ARG A 855 -30.31 35.97 -52.62
CA ARG A 855 -29.70 35.37 -53.81
C ARG A 855 -29.73 33.84 -53.84
N GLU A 856 -29.57 33.17 -52.71
CA GLU A 856 -29.37 31.70 -52.64
C GLU A 856 -30.57 30.89 -52.19
N GLY A 857 -31.65 31.54 -51.75
CA GLY A 857 -32.83 30.86 -51.19
C GLY A 857 -32.62 30.33 -49.77
N ARG A 858 -31.53 30.71 -49.07
CA ARG A 858 -31.16 30.23 -47.73
C ARG A 858 -31.01 31.37 -46.72
N PHE A 859 -31.24 31.11 -45.44
CA PHE A 859 -31.05 32.12 -44.40
C PHE A 859 -29.60 32.16 -43.90
N PHE A 860 -28.90 33.27 -44.17
CA PHE A 860 -27.57 33.55 -43.65
C PHE A 860 -27.60 34.69 -42.63
N ALA A 861 -26.77 34.58 -41.60
CA ALA A 861 -26.62 35.57 -40.55
C ALA A 861 -25.15 35.71 -40.12
N LEU A 862 -24.86 36.71 -39.28
CA LEU A 862 -23.59 36.75 -38.54
C LEU A 862 -23.62 35.69 -37.42
N PRO A 863 -22.47 35.14 -37.00
CA PRO A 863 -22.41 34.19 -35.90
C PRO A 863 -22.86 34.82 -34.57
N HIS A 864 -23.57 34.04 -33.75
CA HIS A 864 -23.65 34.29 -32.32
C HIS A 864 -22.29 34.02 -31.66
N HIS A 865 -22.00 34.62 -30.49
CA HIS A 865 -20.68 34.42 -29.86
C HIS A 865 -20.47 32.96 -29.43
N VAL A 866 -21.52 32.31 -28.91
CA VAL A 866 -21.51 30.88 -28.55
C VAL A 866 -21.20 30.01 -29.77
N GLN A 867 -21.75 30.36 -30.94
CA GLN A 867 -21.45 29.65 -32.18
C GLN A 867 -19.98 29.85 -32.55
N TYR A 868 -19.52 31.09 -32.65
CA TYR A 868 -18.12 31.38 -33.00
C TYR A 868 -17.14 30.67 -32.07
N GLU A 869 -17.39 30.76 -30.77
CA GLU A 869 -16.52 30.22 -29.74
C GLU A 869 -16.48 28.69 -29.79
N LYS A 870 -17.62 28.02 -29.96
CA LYS A 870 -17.65 26.56 -30.18
C LYS A 870 -16.92 26.19 -31.47
N ALA A 871 -17.21 26.89 -32.57
CA ALA A 871 -16.56 26.65 -33.86
C ALA A 871 -15.03 26.75 -33.75
N ALA A 872 -14.52 27.67 -32.95
CA ALA A 872 -13.09 27.87 -32.77
C ALA A 872 -12.45 26.90 -31.76
N ARG A 873 -13.07 26.69 -30.59
CA ARG A 873 -12.49 25.93 -29.48
C ARG A 873 -12.77 24.43 -29.53
N GLY A 874 -13.74 23.97 -30.32
CA GLY A 874 -14.18 22.58 -30.17
C GLY A 874 -14.96 22.39 -28.87
N VAL A 875 -14.57 21.37 -28.08
CA VAL A 875 -15.25 21.01 -26.83
C VAL A 875 -14.30 20.88 -25.63
N ASP A 876 -13.00 20.93 -25.86
CA ASP A 876 -11.95 20.67 -24.86
C ASP A 876 -11.41 21.93 -24.17
N GLY A 877 -11.93 23.10 -24.53
CA GLY A 877 -11.59 24.37 -23.89
C GLY A 877 -10.28 24.99 -24.37
N ARG A 878 -9.72 24.54 -25.50
CA ARG A 878 -8.49 25.12 -26.08
C ARG A 878 -8.56 26.63 -26.26
N THR A 879 -7.50 27.35 -25.92
CA THR A 879 -7.46 28.82 -26.01
C THR A 879 -7.43 29.36 -27.45
N LEU A 880 -6.81 28.62 -28.37
CA LEU A 880 -6.69 28.92 -29.80
C LEU A 880 -7.21 27.72 -30.61
N PRO A 881 -7.59 27.88 -31.89
CA PRO A 881 -8.14 26.79 -32.71
C PRO A 881 -7.28 25.51 -32.73
N TRP A 882 -5.96 25.67 -32.68
CA TRP A 882 -4.97 24.60 -32.69
C TRP A 882 -4.44 24.21 -31.30
N GLY A 883 -4.92 24.77 -30.18
CA GLY A 883 -4.45 24.42 -28.83
C GLY A 883 -4.17 25.61 -27.91
N GLU A 884 -3.19 25.46 -27.01
CA GLU A 884 -2.91 26.46 -25.97
C GLU A 884 -1.78 27.44 -26.34
N ARG A 885 -0.80 26.98 -27.12
CA ARG A 885 0.42 27.75 -27.40
C ARG A 885 0.28 28.57 -28.67
N TYR A 886 0.69 29.83 -28.57
CA TYR A 886 0.73 30.72 -29.71
C TYR A 886 2.10 30.66 -30.42
N ASP A 887 2.08 30.76 -31.75
CA ASP A 887 3.24 31.00 -32.60
C ASP A 887 2.82 31.89 -33.79
N GLY A 888 3.61 32.90 -34.12
CA GLY A 888 3.30 33.88 -35.17
C GLY A 888 3.18 33.28 -36.57
N THR A 889 3.70 32.06 -36.77
CA THR A 889 3.60 31.32 -38.03
C THR A 889 2.28 30.57 -38.20
N PHE A 890 1.46 30.47 -37.14
CA PHE A 890 0.25 29.63 -37.13
C PHE A 890 -1.00 30.37 -37.58
N SER A 891 -1.10 31.66 -37.28
CA SER A 891 -2.18 32.54 -37.73
C SER A 891 -1.64 33.89 -38.19
N HIS A 892 -2.50 34.65 -38.85
CA HIS A 892 -2.16 35.97 -39.36
C HIS A 892 -2.44 37.08 -38.33
N THR A 893 -1.38 37.65 -37.76
CA THR A 893 -1.41 38.70 -36.72
C THR A 893 -0.30 39.73 -36.95
N ASN A 894 -0.16 40.71 -36.06
CA ASN A 894 0.84 41.77 -36.18
C ASN A 894 2.32 41.32 -36.09
N ILE A 895 2.58 40.12 -35.55
CA ILE A 895 3.93 39.56 -35.39
C ILE A 895 4.22 38.41 -36.36
N SER A 896 3.32 38.15 -37.30
CA SER A 896 3.50 37.06 -38.28
C SER A 896 4.57 37.38 -39.34
N PHE A 897 4.92 38.66 -39.53
CA PHE A 897 5.88 39.11 -40.54
C PHE A 897 6.88 40.13 -39.95
N ALA A 898 8.14 40.03 -40.36
CA ALA A 898 9.22 40.90 -39.88
C ALA A 898 9.21 42.30 -40.53
N ASP A 899 8.64 42.41 -41.74
CA ASP A 899 8.60 43.62 -42.57
C ASP A 899 7.36 44.51 -42.34
N GLY A 900 6.54 44.18 -41.33
CA GLY A 900 5.39 44.97 -40.90
C GLY A 900 4.03 44.41 -41.35
N PHE A 901 2.98 45.22 -41.18
CA PHE A 901 1.59 44.81 -41.41
C PHE A 901 1.27 44.69 -42.91
N ARG A 902 0.77 43.53 -43.35
CA ARG A 902 0.18 43.34 -44.68
C ARG A 902 -1.07 42.48 -44.59
N MET A 903 -2.02 42.67 -45.49
CA MET A 903 -3.15 41.77 -45.63
C MET A 903 -2.78 40.54 -46.46
N MET A 904 -3.45 39.43 -46.15
CA MET A 904 -3.26 38.15 -46.81
C MET A 904 -4.61 37.61 -47.30
N PRO A 905 -4.64 36.84 -48.41
CA PRO A 905 -5.85 36.16 -48.83
C PRO A 905 -6.39 35.25 -47.73
N ALA A 906 -7.72 35.15 -47.64
CA ALA A 906 -8.36 34.19 -46.77
C ALA A 906 -7.83 32.77 -47.07
N GLY A 907 -7.48 32.04 -46.02
CA GLY A 907 -6.91 30.70 -46.12
C GLY A 907 -5.40 30.64 -46.31
N SER A 908 -4.66 31.74 -46.13
CA SER A 908 -3.19 31.74 -46.22
C SER A 908 -2.49 30.97 -45.10
N PHE A 909 -3.14 30.78 -43.94
CA PHE A 909 -2.56 30.13 -42.77
C PHE A 909 -3.25 28.79 -42.48
N PRO A 910 -2.81 27.67 -43.07
CA PRO A 910 -3.48 26.37 -42.94
C PRO A 910 -3.52 25.84 -41.51
N THR A 911 -2.62 26.31 -40.65
CA THR A 911 -2.58 25.95 -39.23
C THR A 911 -3.70 26.58 -38.40
N ASP A 912 -4.23 27.73 -38.83
CA ASP A 912 -5.42 28.35 -38.23
C ASP A 912 -6.66 27.61 -38.73
N GLU A 913 -6.83 26.39 -38.21
CA GLU A 913 -7.95 25.49 -38.48
C GLU A 913 -8.47 24.93 -37.16
N SER A 914 -9.79 24.97 -36.98
CA SER A 914 -10.45 24.43 -35.79
C SER A 914 -10.77 22.94 -35.91
N PRO A 915 -11.16 22.26 -34.82
CA PRO A 915 -11.59 20.86 -34.86
C PRO A 915 -12.71 20.55 -35.87
N TYR A 916 -13.53 21.56 -36.20
CA TYR A 916 -14.62 21.43 -37.18
C TYR A 916 -14.21 21.77 -38.62
N GLY A 917 -12.95 22.17 -38.84
CA GLY A 917 -12.43 22.57 -40.16
C GLY A 917 -12.74 24.01 -40.56
N VAL A 918 -13.00 24.88 -39.58
CA VAL A 918 -13.19 26.32 -39.80
C VAL A 918 -11.82 26.99 -39.76
N ARG A 919 -11.53 27.87 -40.72
CA ARG A 919 -10.21 28.48 -40.87
C ARG A 919 -10.20 29.97 -40.64
N ASP A 920 -9.04 30.54 -40.33
CA ASP A 920 -8.81 31.98 -40.07
C ASP A 920 -9.68 32.51 -38.91
N LEU A 921 -9.61 31.88 -37.74
CA LEU A 921 -10.37 32.26 -36.55
C LEU A 921 -9.50 32.99 -35.52
N ALA A 922 -8.21 32.68 -35.44
CA ALA A 922 -7.26 33.33 -34.57
C ALA A 922 -6.36 34.34 -35.30
N GLY A 923 -6.70 34.70 -36.54
CA GLY A 923 -5.97 35.69 -37.30
C GLY A 923 -6.68 36.05 -38.60
N GLY A 924 -6.12 37.02 -39.30
CA GLY A 924 -6.66 37.51 -40.57
C GLY A 924 -7.66 38.63 -40.33
N MET A 925 -8.84 38.33 -39.81
CA MET A 925 -9.88 39.33 -39.57
C MET A 925 -10.81 38.93 -38.44
N SER A 926 -11.03 39.84 -37.49
CA SER A 926 -12.00 39.62 -36.42
C SER A 926 -13.41 39.64 -37.00
N THR A 927 -14.30 38.84 -36.44
CA THR A 927 -15.64 38.61 -36.99
C THR A 927 -16.70 39.32 -36.17
N LEU A 928 -17.51 40.16 -36.82
CA LEU A 928 -18.71 40.75 -36.22
C LEU A 928 -19.71 39.66 -35.83
N CYS A 929 -20.25 39.77 -34.61
CA CYS A 929 -21.29 38.90 -34.08
C CYS A 929 -22.65 39.61 -33.99
N LEU A 930 -23.73 38.84 -33.83
CA LEU A 930 -25.10 39.39 -33.70
C LEU A 930 -25.35 40.13 -32.37
N ASN A 931 -24.69 39.71 -31.29
CA ASN A 931 -25.08 40.03 -29.92
C ASN A 931 -24.56 41.40 -29.47
N THR A 932 -25.25 41.93 -28.44
CA THR A 932 -24.88 43.16 -27.74
C THR A 932 -24.10 42.80 -26.48
N ILE A 933 -23.08 43.58 -26.13
CA ILE A 933 -22.40 43.49 -24.83
C ILE A 933 -22.71 44.72 -23.98
N ALA A 934 -22.90 44.52 -22.67
CA ALA A 934 -22.99 45.60 -21.71
C ALA A 934 -21.59 46.20 -21.48
N GLY A 935 -21.46 47.52 -21.62
CA GLY A 935 -20.22 48.27 -21.39
C GLY A 935 -20.51 49.73 -21.07
N PRO A 936 -19.48 50.58 -20.84
CA PRO A 936 -19.65 52.01 -20.56
C PRO A 936 -20.40 52.76 -21.69
N PHE A 937 -20.50 52.14 -22.86
CA PHE A 937 -21.41 52.50 -23.94
C PHE A 937 -22.48 51.39 -24.02
N ALA A 938 -23.73 51.69 -23.65
CA ALA A 938 -24.80 50.71 -23.46
C ALA A 938 -25.26 49.93 -24.72
N LEU A 939 -24.56 50.01 -25.86
CA LEU A 939 -24.99 49.49 -27.17
C LEU A 939 -23.84 49.00 -28.07
N ALA A 940 -22.76 48.43 -27.51
CA ALA A 940 -21.66 47.89 -28.32
C ALA A 940 -22.00 46.50 -28.91
N ARG A 941 -21.64 46.27 -30.19
CA ARG A 941 -21.75 44.99 -30.89
C ARG A 941 -20.48 44.18 -30.70
N GLU A 942 -20.66 42.92 -30.32
CA GLU A 942 -19.55 42.01 -30.08
C GLU A 942 -18.83 41.64 -31.39
N TRP A 943 -17.52 41.48 -31.31
CA TRP A 943 -16.75 40.79 -32.34
C TRP A 943 -15.78 39.81 -31.67
N LYS A 944 -15.50 38.71 -32.38
CA LYS A 944 -14.71 37.58 -31.89
C LYS A 944 -13.54 37.26 -32.82
N GLY A 945 -12.51 36.62 -32.26
CA GLY A 945 -11.34 36.14 -33.00
C GLY A 945 -10.26 37.19 -33.23
N GLY A 946 -9.10 36.71 -33.67
CA GLY A 946 -7.91 37.52 -33.93
C GLY A 946 -7.94 38.24 -35.28
N ASN A 947 -7.12 39.27 -35.42
CA ASN A 947 -6.94 40.00 -36.67
C ASN A 947 -5.47 40.31 -36.95
N TRP A 948 -5.21 40.69 -38.20
CA TRP A 948 -3.88 40.96 -38.73
C TRP A 948 -3.16 42.18 -38.11
N THR A 949 -3.85 43.04 -37.38
CA THR A 949 -3.26 44.23 -36.74
C THR A 949 -3.02 44.10 -35.24
N ASP A 950 -3.63 43.10 -34.61
CA ASP A 950 -3.60 42.93 -33.16
C ASP A 950 -2.47 42.02 -32.69
N ALA A 951 -2.10 42.21 -31.41
CA ALA A 951 -1.27 41.28 -30.68
C ALA A 951 -2.00 39.94 -30.47
N TRP A 952 -1.22 38.87 -30.40
CA TRP A 952 -1.76 37.51 -30.27
C TRP A 952 -2.66 37.28 -29.04
N LEU A 953 -2.49 38.06 -27.97
CA LEU A 953 -3.35 37.99 -26.78
C LEU A 953 -4.83 38.23 -27.12
N ASN A 954 -5.12 39.06 -28.11
CA ASN A 954 -6.47 39.33 -28.59
C ASN A 954 -6.99 38.25 -29.56
N SER A 955 -6.12 37.32 -29.96
CA SER A 955 -6.44 36.25 -30.92
C SER A 955 -7.01 34.98 -30.25
N ARG A 956 -7.11 34.97 -28.91
CA ARG A 956 -7.71 33.85 -28.18
C ARG A 956 -9.19 33.74 -28.54
N SER A 957 -9.67 32.51 -28.72
CA SER A 957 -11.04 32.25 -29.18
C SER A 957 -12.12 32.71 -28.17
N GLY A 958 -11.76 32.81 -26.89
CA GLY A 958 -12.63 33.30 -25.83
C GLY A 958 -12.72 34.82 -25.72
N THR A 959 -11.75 35.58 -26.25
CA THR A 959 -11.68 37.03 -26.10
C THR A 959 -12.96 37.71 -26.61
N ARG A 960 -13.51 38.63 -25.82
CA ARG A 960 -14.72 39.40 -26.16
C ARG A 960 -14.34 40.85 -26.34
N ASN A 961 -14.63 41.40 -27.51
CA ASN A 961 -14.45 42.81 -27.79
C ASN A 961 -15.75 43.39 -28.35
N GLY A 962 -15.92 44.70 -28.32
CA GLY A 962 -17.07 45.32 -28.95
C GLY A 962 -16.82 46.74 -29.45
N THR A 963 -17.63 47.13 -30.41
CA THR A 963 -17.63 48.47 -31.00
C THR A 963 -19.05 48.92 -31.31
N GLY A 964 -19.29 50.23 -31.44
CA GLY A 964 -20.61 50.73 -31.83
C GLY A 964 -21.05 50.17 -33.20
N PRO A 965 -22.35 49.90 -33.42
CA PRO A 965 -22.85 49.27 -34.64
C PRO A 965 -22.56 50.05 -35.94
N GLY A 966 -22.38 51.37 -35.84
CA GLY A 966 -22.02 52.25 -36.97
C GLY A 966 -20.52 52.46 -37.16
N ILE A 967 -19.65 51.83 -36.36
CA ILE A 967 -18.20 52.02 -36.41
C ILE A 967 -17.60 50.96 -37.34
N ALA A 968 -16.93 51.41 -38.40
CA ALA A 968 -16.12 50.57 -39.27
C ALA A 968 -14.67 50.49 -38.74
N SER A 969 -14.04 49.32 -38.84
CA SER A 969 -12.66 49.09 -38.42
C SER A 969 -11.87 48.29 -39.46
N ARG A 970 -10.57 48.59 -39.59
CA ARG A 970 -9.64 47.84 -40.46
C ARG A 970 -9.33 46.43 -39.97
N ALA A 971 -9.67 46.15 -38.72
CA ALA A 971 -9.39 44.89 -38.03
C ALA A 971 -10.61 43.96 -37.95
N VAL A 972 -11.79 44.44 -38.39
CA VAL A 972 -13.07 43.76 -38.22
C VAL A 972 -13.79 43.61 -39.55
N GLY A 973 -14.30 42.41 -39.81
CA GLY A 973 -15.02 42.02 -41.01
C GLY A 973 -16.20 41.09 -40.71
N ALA A 974 -16.61 40.32 -41.70
CA ALA A 974 -17.79 39.45 -41.60
C ALA A 974 -17.46 37.99 -41.91
N ARG A 975 -18.17 37.09 -41.23
CA ARG A 975 -18.25 35.66 -41.54
C ARG A 975 -19.71 35.25 -41.39
N LEU A 976 -20.17 34.34 -42.24
CA LEU A 976 -21.57 33.94 -42.27
C LEU A 976 -21.76 32.60 -41.55
N VAL A 977 -22.91 32.48 -40.91
CA VAL A 977 -23.49 31.21 -40.47
C VAL A 977 -24.83 31.00 -41.18
N MET A 978 -25.19 29.73 -41.39
CA MET A 978 -26.55 29.31 -41.71
C MET A 978 -27.07 28.50 -40.51
N PRO A 979 -27.97 29.07 -39.70
CA PRO A 979 -28.63 28.36 -38.62
C PRO A 979 -29.44 27.18 -39.17
N VAL A 980 -29.37 26.03 -38.52
CA VAL A 980 -30.15 24.85 -38.92
C VAL A 980 -31.53 24.82 -38.25
N PHE A 981 -31.68 25.49 -37.12
CA PHE A 981 -32.96 25.63 -36.43
C PHE A 981 -33.54 27.02 -36.65
N ARG A 982 -34.87 27.12 -36.65
CA ARG A 982 -35.52 28.42 -36.54
C ARG A 982 -35.15 29.04 -35.21
N TYR A 983 -34.66 30.28 -35.26
CA TYR A 983 -34.94 31.21 -34.16
C TYR A 983 -36.46 31.40 -34.18
N ALA A 984 -37.19 30.58 -33.44
CA ALA A 984 -38.50 31.02 -33.03
C ALA A 984 -38.27 32.34 -32.28
N GLY A 985 -39.11 33.35 -32.52
CA GLY A 985 -39.42 34.36 -31.53
C GLY A 985 -40.85 34.11 -31.06
N PRO A 986 -41.25 34.68 -29.91
CA PRO A 986 -41.17 34.14 -28.54
C PRO A 986 -41.62 32.69 -28.33
#